data_AF-A0A6C2TYP8-F1
#
_entry.id   AF-A0A6C2TYP8-F1
#
_cell.length_a   1.000
_cell.length_b   1.000
_cell.length_c   1.000
_cell.angle_alpha   90.00
_cell.angle_beta   90.00
_cell.angle_gamma   90.00
#
_symmetry.space_group_name_H-M   'P 1'
#
loop_
_entity.id
_entity.type
_entity.pdbx_description
1 polymer ?
#
loop_
_entity_poly.entity_id
_entity_poly.type
_entity_poly.pdbx_seq_one_letter_code
_entity_poly.pdbx_strand_id
1 'polypeptide(L)'
;MRRTGTCLVVFSLIAGAAMGADLRYKSNGDWFDTTNSTANANGWQTTGALPGTNDQARLNWGGNTVTLTNVAPAVKNFMAGVNENGNLTINDGGVLSAVSWSSVGNNGGGVGTLTVNDGGLADFTSHLWVGFQNPSTGYVTINDGGVVKIAGMLGAGWNGGVGYITVNKGGLLDLQQLHSGGDSFKNGSWLNIVSTGQVKLPGDFTDTINVYTNDAIRGNGVAGNIQLNYETELSTNGVDTITNSTIIVAVASVPDVVGTTLEAATVAINDLGYTLGTITTGYVYGVISGSVLSQTPAPGSSLGSGSPINVEIQEAFLPQPDPLTVDWNSGPSPADWFGASNWKSNGVPNTGIVPFKETQNFKTRTFNDRELILTNFAAVSWLVQGDGGTTNGNVITVGDGGHMVAGGSSLGSSTWTAIGYSVKSTVNVLSGGIFETKNRVLFGWGAGAASSTNYTCAINVDGGTFICNGWMTLGSKDKEVWAEVTVDNGGVFNIERFNYTDRVTNGVINMIEGTMIMDGSRSNEFVNLIDAGTIQIASGANYVIDKDVSNEGKTTLTVFLPGYASWAGLWGEDIGDENNDHDSDGANNLYEYALNGNPIDDQNPGQEPVFVKNGGVFEYTHLFRNDDTNLVYTVQTRQSLVIGDWLDVGSTIGGTNVTGGDYNVLTNIISTVEDAAFIRLKVENP
;
A
#
# COMPACT_ATOMS: atom_id res chain seq x y z
N MET A 1 -81.72 -35.89 -34.85
CA MET A 1 -80.80 -35.22 -33.91
C MET A 1 -81.56 -34.97 -32.61
N ARG A 2 -81.28 -35.75 -31.56
CA ARG A 2 -81.86 -35.58 -30.22
C ARG A 2 -81.03 -34.53 -29.47
N ARG A 3 -81.68 -33.51 -28.89
CA ARG A 3 -81.07 -32.63 -27.88
C ARG A 3 -81.64 -33.01 -26.51
N THR A 4 -80.85 -33.71 -25.71
CA THR A 4 -81.06 -33.97 -24.30
C THR A 4 -80.64 -32.76 -23.50
N GLY A 5 -81.57 -32.14 -22.77
CA GLY A 5 -81.28 -31.11 -21.77
C GLY A 5 -80.88 -31.78 -20.46
N THR A 6 -79.63 -31.59 -20.05
CA THR A 6 -79.11 -32.09 -18.77
C THR A 6 -79.11 -30.95 -17.76
N CYS A 7 -79.83 -31.17 -16.66
CA CYS A 7 -79.94 -30.30 -15.50
C CYS A 7 -78.60 -30.27 -14.73
N LEU A 8 -78.01 -29.09 -14.53
CA LEU A 8 -76.80 -28.91 -13.73
C LEU A 8 -77.21 -28.68 -12.27
N VAL A 9 -77.05 -29.71 -11.43
CA VAL A 9 -77.16 -29.59 -9.97
C VAL A 9 -75.82 -29.12 -9.44
N VAL A 10 -75.76 -27.89 -8.91
CA VAL A 10 -74.58 -27.34 -8.24
C VAL A 10 -74.57 -27.86 -6.80
N PHE A 11 -73.63 -28.75 -6.48
CA PHE A 11 -73.26 -29.04 -5.10
C PHE A 11 -72.30 -27.94 -4.61
N SER A 12 -72.74 -27.10 -3.68
CA SER A 12 -71.84 -26.26 -2.89
C SER A 12 -71.02 -27.14 -1.95
N LEU A 13 -69.79 -27.46 -2.35
CA LEU A 13 -68.76 -27.93 -1.43
C LEU A 13 -68.36 -26.77 -0.52
N ILE A 14 -68.85 -26.78 0.71
CA ILE A 14 -68.29 -25.97 1.79
C ILE A 14 -66.91 -26.57 2.06
N ALA A 15 -65.86 -25.93 1.54
CA ALA A 15 -64.49 -26.22 1.93
C ALA A 15 -64.35 -25.82 3.41
N GLY A 16 -64.37 -26.82 4.31
CA GLY A 16 -63.93 -26.61 5.68
C GLY A 16 -62.51 -26.08 5.65
N ALA A 17 -62.24 -25.00 6.39
CA ALA A 17 -60.89 -24.50 6.55
C ALA A 17 -59.98 -25.65 7.03
N ALA A 18 -58.96 -25.99 6.24
CA ALA A 18 -57.98 -26.99 6.64
C ALA A 18 -57.32 -26.52 7.94
N MET A 19 -57.51 -27.27 9.03
CA MET A 19 -56.87 -26.98 10.32
C MET A 19 -55.36 -27.21 10.15
N GLY A 20 -54.55 -26.21 10.51
CA GLY A 20 -53.08 -26.30 10.41
C GLY A 20 -52.51 -27.44 11.26
N ALA A 21 -51.50 -28.13 10.73
CA ALA A 21 -50.82 -29.25 11.37
C ALA A 21 -49.36 -28.95 11.72
N ASP A 22 -48.83 -29.67 12.70
CA ASP A 22 -47.39 -29.70 13.02
C ASP A 22 -46.72 -30.84 12.24
N LEU A 23 -46.09 -30.52 11.10
CA LEU A 23 -45.46 -31.51 10.24
C LEU A 23 -43.96 -31.58 10.53
N ARG A 24 -43.45 -32.81 10.74
CA ARG A 24 -42.04 -33.05 11.07
C ARG A 24 -41.33 -33.78 9.95
N TYR A 25 -40.11 -33.40 9.62
CA TYR A 25 -39.25 -34.14 8.70
C TYR A 25 -38.44 -35.20 9.47
N LYS A 26 -38.36 -36.45 8.97
CA LYS A 26 -37.89 -37.61 9.77
C LYS A 26 -36.50 -38.16 9.44
N SER A 27 -35.89 -37.76 8.33
CA SER A 27 -34.59 -38.28 7.86
C SER A 27 -33.69 -37.13 7.39
N ASN A 28 -32.47 -37.44 6.94
CA ASN A 28 -31.79 -36.56 5.99
C ASN A 28 -32.48 -36.65 4.62
N GLY A 29 -32.50 -35.58 3.83
CA GLY A 29 -32.98 -35.65 2.45
C GLY A 29 -33.58 -34.36 1.92
N ASP A 30 -34.21 -34.47 0.75
CA ASP A 30 -34.78 -33.34 0.04
C ASP A 30 -36.15 -32.94 0.61
N TRP A 31 -36.41 -31.64 0.74
CA TRP A 31 -37.68 -31.11 1.27
C TRP A 31 -38.93 -31.72 0.61
N PHE A 32 -38.84 -32.17 -0.64
CA PHE A 32 -39.97 -32.72 -1.38
C PHE A 32 -40.18 -34.23 -1.15
N ASP A 33 -39.35 -34.89 -0.35
CA ASP A 33 -39.56 -36.29 0.02
C ASP A 33 -40.81 -36.43 0.92
N THR A 34 -41.79 -37.20 0.42
CA THR A 34 -43.06 -37.48 1.11
C THR A 34 -43.31 -38.99 1.27
N THR A 35 -42.30 -39.82 1.04
CA THR A 35 -42.38 -41.29 1.02
C THR A 35 -42.32 -41.91 2.42
N ASN A 36 -43.31 -41.61 3.27
CA ASN A 36 -43.44 -42.21 4.58
C ASN A 36 -44.32 -43.48 4.56
N SER A 37 -43.75 -44.68 4.37
CA SER A 37 -44.56 -45.92 4.43
C SER A 37 -44.12 -47.02 5.40
N THR A 38 -42.90 -47.04 5.95
CA THR A 38 -42.48 -48.03 6.99
C THR A 38 -41.27 -47.53 7.78
N ALA A 39 -40.88 -48.28 8.83
CA ALA A 39 -39.97 -47.94 9.94
C ALA A 39 -38.60 -47.27 9.63
N ASN A 40 -38.23 -47.07 8.36
CA ASN A 40 -37.09 -46.27 7.90
C ASN A 40 -37.58 -45.14 6.96
N ALA A 41 -38.50 -44.31 7.46
CA ALA A 41 -39.20 -43.31 6.65
C ALA A 41 -38.29 -42.13 6.27
N ASN A 42 -38.20 -41.86 4.97
CA ASN A 42 -37.59 -40.63 4.46
C ASN A 42 -38.67 -39.57 4.24
N GLY A 43 -38.38 -38.31 4.57
CA GLY A 43 -39.30 -37.20 4.26
C GLY A 43 -40.23 -36.74 5.39
N TRP A 44 -41.30 -36.03 5.01
CA TRP A 44 -42.32 -35.50 5.92
C TRP A 44 -43.16 -36.59 6.60
N GLN A 45 -43.53 -36.35 7.87
CA GLN A 45 -44.32 -37.26 8.71
C GLN A 45 -45.68 -37.64 8.11
N THR A 46 -46.27 -36.82 7.24
CA THR A 46 -47.54 -37.12 6.58
C THR A 46 -47.28 -37.53 5.15
N THR A 47 -47.55 -38.79 4.82
CA THR A 47 -47.34 -39.36 3.49
C THR A 47 -48.12 -38.58 2.43
N GLY A 48 -47.44 -38.17 1.36
CA GLY A 48 -48.04 -37.47 0.23
C GLY A 48 -48.47 -36.00 0.47
N ALA A 49 -48.08 -35.38 1.58
CA ALA A 49 -48.39 -33.97 1.86
C ALA A 49 -47.13 -33.17 2.22
N LEU A 50 -46.93 -32.04 1.56
CA LEU A 50 -45.96 -31.02 1.93
C LEU A 50 -46.60 -30.01 2.90
N PRO A 51 -45.83 -29.38 3.80
CA PRO A 51 -46.35 -28.29 4.63
C PRO A 51 -46.84 -27.12 3.76
N GLY A 52 -48.02 -26.60 4.08
CA GLY A 52 -48.60 -25.41 3.44
C GLY A 52 -48.76 -24.24 4.40
N THR A 53 -49.46 -23.19 3.95
CA THR A 53 -49.54 -21.88 4.63
C THR A 53 -50.23 -21.89 5.99
N ASN A 54 -50.89 -23.00 6.35
CA ASN A 54 -51.50 -23.22 7.66
C ASN A 54 -50.63 -24.09 8.59
N ASP A 55 -49.61 -24.75 8.05
CA ASP A 55 -48.84 -25.77 8.75
C ASP A 55 -47.53 -25.25 9.33
N GLN A 56 -47.12 -25.82 10.45
CA GLN A 56 -45.77 -25.64 10.98
C GLN A 56 -44.84 -26.69 10.37
N ALA A 57 -43.83 -26.24 9.64
CA ALA A 57 -42.77 -27.09 9.11
C ALA A 57 -41.66 -27.21 10.15
N ARG A 58 -41.56 -28.37 10.80
CA ARG A 58 -40.62 -28.62 11.90
C ARG A 58 -39.47 -29.55 11.49
N LEU A 59 -38.26 -29.10 11.73
CA LEU A 59 -37.04 -29.90 11.59
C LEU A 59 -36.51 -30.18 13.00
N ASN A 60 -36.85 -31.36 13.53
CA ASN A 60 -36.55 -31.70 14.92
C ASN A 60 -36.56 -33.23 15.14
N TRP A 61 -35.92 -33.97 14.26
CA TRP A 61 -35.84 -35.41 14.33
C TRP A 61 -34.40 -35.84 14.13
N GLY A 62 -33.74 -36.34 15.17
CA GLY A 62 -32.40 -36.93 15.09
C GLY A 62 -31.28 -35.99 14.64
N GLY A 63 -31.47 -34.67 14.68
CA GLY A 63 -30.48 -33.72 14.15
C GLY A 63 -30.28 -33.81 12.64
N ASN A 64 -31.27 -34.31 11.92
CA ASN A 64 -31.19 -34.48 10.48
C ASN A 64 -31.10 -33.14 9.72
N THR A 65 -30.53 -33.22 8.52
CA THR A 65 -30.39 -32.14 7.56
C THR A 65 -31.34 -32.32 6.38
N VAL A 66 -32.20 -31.32 6.20
CA VAL A 66 -33.08 -31.19 5.05
C VAL A 66 -32.41 -30.27 4.02
N THR A 67 -32.47 -30.65 2.75
CA THR A 67 -31.99 -29.84 1.63
C THR A 67 -33.15 -29.29 0.83
N LEU A 68 -33.03 -28.06 0.33
CA LEU A 68 -34.04 -27.42 -0.52
C LEU A 68 -33.37 -26.87 -1.78
N THR A 69 -33.78 -27.38 -2.95
CA THR A 69 -33.23 -27.03 -4.28
C THR A 69 -34.30 -26.51 -5.25
N ASN A 70 -35.55 -26.41 -4.79
CA ASN A 70 -36.68 -25.89 -5.54
C ASN A 70 -37.57 -25.00 -4.65
N VAL A 71 -38.55 -24.33 -5.24
CA VAL A 71 -39.51 -23.48 -4.51
C VAL A 71 -40.48 -24.33 -3.68
N ALA A 72 -40.32 -24.31 -2.35
CA ALA A 72 -41.25 -24.96 -1.43
C ALA A 72 -42.60 -24.21 -1.39
N PRO A 73 -43.73 -24.90 -1.14
CA PRO A 73 -44.95 -24.22 -0.77
C PRO A 73 -44.72 -23.35 0.47
N ALA A 74 -45.32 -22.16 0.49
CA ALA A 74 -45.22 -21.28 1.65
C ALA A 74 -45.80 -21.96 2.89
N VAL A 75 -45.10 -21.87 4.02
CA VAL A 75 -45.48 -22.48 5.30
C VAL A 75 -46.00 -21.44 6.28
N LYS A 76 -46.76 -21.84 7.31
CA LYS A 76 -47.14 -20.90 8.37
C LYS A 76 -45.91 -20.48 9.18
N ASN A 77 -45.24 -21.46 9.79
CA ASN A 77 -44.04 -21.26 10.59
C ASN A 77 -42.98 -22.25 10.12
N PHE A 78 -41.76 -21.78 9.89
CA PHE A 78 -40.60 -22.66 9.80
C PHE A 78 -39.94 -22.76 11.18
N MET A 79 -39.66 -23.99 11.63
CA MET A 79 -39.08 -24.21 12.96
C MET A 79 -38.01 -25.31 12.91
N ALA A 80 -36.74 -24.91 12.97
CA ALA A 80 -35.62 -25.82 13.18
C ALA A 80 -35.22 -25.84 14.66
N GLY A 81 -34.89 -27.01 15.22
CA GLY A 81 -34.38 -27.09 16.59
C GLY A 81 -35.47 -27.08 17.67
N VAL A 82 -36.58 -27.82 17.50
CA VAL A 82 -37.71 -27.87 18.47
C VAL A 82 -37.56 -29.08 19.41
N ASN A 83 -37.12 -28.86 20.65
CA ASN A 83 -36.78 -29.88 21.67
C ASN A 83 -35.61 -30.83 21.31
N GLU A 84 -35.21 -30.85 20.04
CA GLU A 84 -34.11 -31.65 19.50
C GLU A 84 -33.51 -30.87 18.32
N ASN A 85 -32.33 -31.26 17.87
CA ASN A 85 -31.62 -30.61 16.77
C ASN A 85 -32.36 -30.75 15.43
N GLY A 86 -32.14 -29.80 14.52
CA GLY A 86 -32.57 -29.93 13.13
C GLY A 86 -31.99 -28.84 12.24
N ASN A 87 -31.75 -29.19 10.97
CA ASN A 87 -30.95 -28.38 10.06
C ASN A 87 -31.66 -28.22 8.71
N LEU A 88 -31.64 -27.01 8.15
CA LEU A 88 -32.05 -26.73 6.77
C LEU A 88 -30.87 -26.16 5.98
N THR A 89 -30.62 -26.71 4.79
CA THR A 89 -29.72 -26.14 3.79
C THR A 89 -30.53 -25.79 2.54
N ILE A 90 -30.53 -24.51 2.16
CA ILE A 90 -31.15 -24.02 0.92
C ILE A 90 -30.03 -23.77 -0.09
N ASN A 91 -30.13 -24.41 -1.25
CA ASN A 91 -29.18 -24.28 -2.35
C ASN A 91 -29.84 -23.59 -3.55
N ASP A 92 -29.09 -23.44 -4.65
CA ASP A 92 -29.56 -22.86 -5.90
C ASP A 92 -30.95 -23.38 -6.32
N GLY A 93 -31.82 -22.46 -6.71
CA GLY A 93 -33.24 -22.70 -7.02
C GLY A 93 -34.16 -22.94 -5.81
N GLY A 94 -33.59 -23.14 -4.62
CA GLY A 94 -34.32 -23.37 -3.37
C GLY A 94 -34.96 -22.09 -2.81
N VAL A 95 -36.27 -22.14 -2.53
CA VAL A 95 -36.97 -21.02 -1.87
C VAL A 95 -37.83 -21.53 -0.73
N LEU A 96 -37.53 -21.09 0.49
CA LEU A 96 -38.39 -21.25 1.66
C LEU A 96 -39.17 -19.95 1.88
N SER A 97 -40.49 -20.00 1.96
CA SER A 97 -41.31 -18.85 2.37
C SER A 97 -42.11 -19.18 3.62
N ALA A 98 -42.06 -18.31 4.64
CA ALA A 98 -42.87 -18.44 5.86
C ALA A 98 -43.73 -17.20 6.10
N VAL A 99 -45.04 -17.42 6.29
CA VAL A 99 -46.05 -16.35 6.37
C VAL A 99 -46.33 -15.85 7.80
N SER A 100 -45.67 -16.44 8.79
CA SER A 100 -45.78 -16.09 10.20
C SER A 100 -44.40 -16.21 10.86
N TRP A 101 -44.34 -15.91 12.16
CA TRP A 101 -43.07 -15.93 12.90
C TRP A 101 -42.38 -17.29 12.76
N SER A 102 -41.07 -17.31 12.62
CA SER A 102 -40.29 -18.54 12.43
C SER A 102 -39.13 -18.59 13.40
N SER A 103 -38.50 -19.76 13.55
CA SER A 103 -37.42 -19.94 14.50
C SER A 103 -36.34 -20.88 14.00
N VAL A 104 -35.08 -20.54 14.29
CA VAL A 104 -33.91 -21.40 14.13
C VAL A 104 -33.29 -21.56 15.51
N GLY A 105 -33.39 -22.77 16.09
CA GLY A 105 -33.10 -23.02 17.50
C GLY A 105 -34.27 -22.54 18.35
N ASN A 106 -35.30 -23.38 18.51
CA ASN A 106 -36.56 -22.95 19.08
C ASN A 106 -36.61 -23.08 20.61
N ASN A 107 -36.37 -24.29 21.15
CA ASN A 107 -36.51 -24.59 22.58
C ASN A 107 -35.92 -25.96 22.99
N GLY A 108 -35.96 -26.24 24.30
CA GLY A 108 -35.76 -27.57 24.88
C GLY A 108 -34.34 -28.13 24.76
N GLY A 109 -33.35 -27.26 24.59
CA GLY A 109 -31.94 -27.59 24.34
C GLY A 109 -31.63 -27.88 22.88
N GLY A 110 -32.62 -27.79 21.98
CA GLY A 110 -32.44 -28.06 20.56
C GLY A 110 -31.54 -27.03 19.87
N VAL A 111 -30.65 -27.53 19.02
CA VAL A 111 -29.83 -26.72 18.11
C VAL A 111 -30.49 -26.68 16.74
N GLY A 112 -30.90 -25.49 16.30
CA GLY A 112 -31.40 -25.30 14.94
C GLY A 112 -30.33 -24.67 14.06
N THR A 113 -30.23 -25.13 12.82
CA THR A 113 -29.38 -24.48 11.81
C THR A 113 -30.15 -24.17 10.54
N LEU A 114 -29.83 -23.02 9.94
CA LEU A 114 -30.27 -22.60 8.61
C LEU A 114 -29.05 -22.14 7.84
N THR A 115 -28.76 -22.80 6.73
CA THR A 115 -27.70 -22.41 5.80
C THR A 115 -28.33 -22.06 4.46
N VAL A 116 -28.04 -20.87 3.94
CA VAL A 116 -28.50 -20.43 2.61
C VAL A 116 -27.28 -20.20 1.73
N ASN A 117 -27.17 -21.00 0.67
CA ASN A 117 -26.08 -20.96 -0.30
C ASN A 117 -26.47 -20.17 -1.55
N ASP A 118 -25.53 -20.05 -2.48
CA ASP A 118 -25.71 -19.40 -3.78
C ASP A 118 -27.02 -19.80 -4.46
N GLY A 119 -27.75 -18.81 -4.96
CA GLY A 119 -29.07 -18.95 -5.59
C GLY A 119 -30.22 -19.35 -4.64
N GLY A 120 -29.96 -19.57 -3.35
CA GLY A 120 -30.96 -19.92 -2.34
C GLY A 120 -31.62 -18.70 -1.69
N LEU A 121 -32.91 -18.83 -1.35
CA LEU A 121 -33.69 -17.78 -0.68
C LEU A 121 -34.48 -18.33 0.52
N ALA A 122 -34.32 -17.69 1.68
CA ALA A 122 -35.24 -17.82 2.81
C ALA A 122 -36.01 -16.51 3.00
N ASP A 123 -37.32 -16.53 2.78
CA ASP A 123 -38.20 -15.37 2.85
C ASP A 123 -39.17 -15.48 4.05
N PHE A 124 -38.88 -14.71 5.10
CA PHE A 124 -39.70 -14.61 6.30
C PHE A 124 -40.49 -13.32 6.27
N THR A 125 -41.80 -13.41 6.00
CA THR A 125 -42.70 -12.25 5.96
C THR A 125 -43.04 -11.68 7.36
N SER A 126 -42.53 -12.32 8.42
CA SER A 126 -42.74 -11.94 9.81
C SER A 126 -41.43 -12.09 10.60
N HIS A 127 -41.50 -12.24 11.92
CA HIS A 127 -40.34 -12.35 12.79
C HIS A 127 -39.52 -13.62 12.52
N LEU A 128 -38.20 -13.52 12.58
CA LEU A 128 -37.31 -14.67 12.69
C LEU A 128 -36.62 -14.63 14.06
N TRP A 129 -36.81 -15.69 14.84
CA TRP A 129 -36.16 -15.86 16.13
C TRP A 129 -35.00 -16.85 16.04
N VAL A 130 -33.78 -16.41 16.32
CA VAL A 130 -32.58 -17.26 16.30
C VAL A 130 -32.15 -17.55 17.74
N GLY A 131 -32.19 -18.82 18.16
CA GLY A 131 -32.01 -19.18 19.57
C GLY A 131 -33.11 -18.56 20.44
N PHE A 132 -34.36 -19.00 20.24
CA PHE A 132 -35.53 -18.32 20.78
C PHE A 132 -35.69 -18.49 22.30
N GLN A 133 -35.92 -19.71 22.78
CA GLN A 133 -36.24 -19.98 24.20
C GLN A 133 -35.07 -20.65 24.93
N ASN A 134 -34.86 -20.30 26.20
CA ASN A 134 -33.87 -20.98 27.04
C ASN A 134 -34.29 -22.43 27.38
N PRO A 135 -33.39 -23.43 27.28
CA PRO A 135 -32.15 -23.41 26.50
C PRO A 135 -32.47 -23.71 25.03
N SER A 136 -31.82 -23.01 24.10
CA SER A 136 -31.75 -23.38 22.68
C SER A 136 -30.67 -22.57 22.01
N THR A 137 -30.12 -23.11 20.94
CA THR A 137 -29.09 -22.42 20.15
C THR A 137 -29.51 -22.38 18.68
N GLY A 138 -29.45 -21.20 18.07
CA GLY A 138 -29.74 -21.01 16.66
C GLY A 138 -28.50 -20.59 15.89
N TYR A 139 -28.30 -21.16 14.70
CA TYR A 139 -27.28 -20.73 13.75
C TYR A 139 -27.91 -20.42 12.40
N VAL A 140 -27.72 -19.19 11.92
CA VAL A 140 -28.08 -18.80 10.55
C VAL A 140 -26.80 -18.43 9.81
N THR A 141 -26.52 -19.10 8.70
CA THR A 141 -25.35 -18.85 7.85
C THR A 141 -25.83 -18.51 6.45
N ILE A 142 -25.39 -17.35 5.95
CA ILE A 142 -25.69 -16.88 4.60
C ILE A 142 -24.37 -16.86 3.84
N ASN A 143 -24.24 -17.72 2.84
CA ASN A 143 -23.04 -17.85 2.01
C ASN A 143 -23.17 -16.99 0.75
N ASP A 144 -22.09 -16.96 -0.04
CA ASP A 144 -22.02 -16.22 -1.31
C ASP A 144 -23.24 -16.48 -2.18
N GLY A 145 -23.88 -15.42 -2.67
CA GLY A 145 -25.11 -15.46 -3.47
C GLY A 145 -26.40 -15.87 -2.73
N GLY A 146 -26.32 -16.28 -1.46
CA GLY A 146 -27.48 -16.63 -0.64
C GLY A 146 -28.20 -15.41 -0.06
N VAL A 147 -29.53 -15.50 0.08
CA VAL A 147 -30.36 -14.39 0.57
C VAL A 147 -31.30 -14.83 1.69
N VAL A 148 -31.31 -14.08 2.79
CA VAL A 148 -32.34 -14.19 3.84
C VAL A 148 -33.09 -12.86 3.95
N LYS A 149 -34.41 -12.90 3.82
CA LYS A 149 -35.30 -11.74 3.96
C LYS A 149 -36.14 -11.85 5.22
N ILE A 150 -36.24 -10.77 5.98
CA ILE A 150 -37.04 -10.72 7.21
C ILE A 150 -37.85 -9.42 7.21
N ALA A 151 -39.15 -9.55 6.94
CA ALA A 151 -40.07 -8.41 6.95
C ALA A 151 -40.55 -8.04 8.37
N GLY A 152 -40.49 -8.98 9.31
CA GLY A 152 -40.66 -8.70 10.73
C GLY A 152 -39.37 -8.27 11.40
N MET A 153 -39.34 -8.39 12.73
CA MET A 153 -38.12 -8.16 13.52
C MET A 153 -37.24 -9.41 13.51
N LEU A 154 -35.94 -9.23 13.27
CA LEU A 154 -34.93 -10.22 13.63
C LEU A 154 -34.68 -10.14 15.14
N GLY A 155 -34.75 -11.28 15.82
CA GLY A 155 -34.39 -11.38 17.23
C GLY A 155 -33.54 -12.62 17.52
N ALA A 156 -32.39 -12.42 18.13
CA ALA A 156 -31.48 -13.46 18.55
C ALA A 156 -31.37 -13.50 20.09
N GLY A 157 -31.65 -14.65 20.69
CA GLY A 157 -31.61 -14.82 22.15
C GLY A 157 -32.80 -14.21 22.90
N TRP A 158 -33.90 -13.89 22.23
CA TRP A 158 -35.00 -13.09 22.77
C TRP A 158 -35.57 -13.59 24.11
N ASN A 159 -35.82 -14.90 24.24
CA ASN A 159 -36.38 -15.52 25.44
C ASN A 159 -35.35 -16.43 26.14
N GLY A 160 -34.10 -15.96 26.18
CA GLY A 160 -32.98 -16.59 26.89
C GLY A 160 -32.30 -17.75 26.17
N GLY A 161 -32.65 -18.04 24.92
CA GLY A 161 -31.79 -18.84 24.04
C GLY A 161 -30.54 -18.05 23.62
N VAL A 162 -29.76 -18.61 22.68
CA VAL A 162 -28.58 -17.94 22.10
C VAL A 162 -28.59 -18.09 20.59
N GLY A 163 -28.49 -16.98 19.86
CA GLY A 163 -28.52 -16.96 18.40
C GLY A 163 -27.24 -16.40 17.79
N TYR A 164 -26.78 -17.05 16.72
CA TYR A 164 -25.61 -16.64 15.96
C TYR A 164 -26.00 -16.52 14.49
N ILE A 165 -25.79 -15.34 13.93
CA ILE A 165 -26.03 -15.08 12.51
C ILE A 165 -24.71 -14.69 11.86
N THR A 166 -24.35 -15.35 10.77
CA THR A 166 -23.16 -15.04 9.98
C THR A 166 -23.55 -14.75 8.54
N VAL A 167 -23.15 -13.58 8.04
CA VAL A 167 -23.29 -13.19 6.64
C VAL A 167 -21.90 -13.22 6.02
N ASN A 168 -21.60 -14.28 5.28
CA ASN A 168 -20.30 -14.47 4.62
C ASN A 168 -20.17 -13.60 3.37
N LYS A 169 -18.97 -13.59 2.77
CA LYS A 169 -18.65 -12.92 1.51
C LYS A 169 -19.78 -13.13 0.48
N GLY A 170 -20.34 -12.05 -0.04
CA GLY A 170 -21.38 -12.06 -1.07
C GLY A 170 -22.79 -12.49 -0.62
N GLY A 171 -22.98 -12.86 0.64
CA GLY A 171 -24.30 -13.14 1.21
C GLY A 171 -25.07 -11.87 1.58
N LEU A 172 -26.40 -11.94 1.54
CA LEU A 172 -27.28 -10.81 1.86
C LEU A 172 -28.31 -11.16 2.95
N LEU A 173 -28.31 -10.37 4.03
CA LEU A 173 -29.39 -10.32 5.01
C LEU A 173 -30.22 -9.04 4.81
N ASP A 174 -31.42 -9.19 4.27
CA ASP A 174 -32.35 -8.10 3.99
C ASP A 174 -33.37 -7.98 5.12
N LEU A 175 -33.29 -6.91 5.89
CA LEU A 175 -34.09 -6.63 7.07
C LEU A 175 -35.01 -5.45 6.83
N GLN A 176 -36.20 -5.48 7.41
CA GLN A 176 -37.09 -4.31 7.43
C GLN A 176 -37.02 -3.52 8.73
N GLN A 177 -36.54 -4.13 9.82
CA GLN A 177 -36.39 -3.46 11.11
C GLN A 177 -35.42 -4.19 12.04
N LEU A 178 -34.80 -3.40 12.92
CA LEU A 178 -34.15 -3.83 14.15
C LEU A 178 -34.75 -3.05 15.32
N HIS A 179 -34.75 -3.64 16.52
CA HIS A 179 -35.26 -2.93 17.69
C HIS A 179 -34.36 -1.73 18.03
N SER A 180 -34.91 -0.53 18.16
CA SER A 180 -34.12 0.67 18.44
C SER A 180 -33.47 0.67 19.83
N GLY A 181 -34.04 -0.05 20.80
CA GLY A 181 -33.53 -0.15 22.17
C GLY A 181 -32.49 -1.24 22.44
N GLY A 182 -31.96 -1.92 21.41
CA GLY A 182 -30.94 -2.96 21.62
C GLY A 182 -31.46 -4.39 21.82
N ASP A 183 -32.77 -4.63 21.74
CA ASP A 183 -33.37 -5.92 22.10
C ASP A 183 -33.32 -6.98 20.98
N SER A 184 -32.88 -6.64 19.76
CA SER A 184 -32.75 -7.62 18.67
C SER A 184 -31.67 -8.67 18.93
N PHE A 185 -30.71 -8.41 19.82
CA PHE A 185 -29.64 -9.35 20.16
C PHE A 185 -29.45 -9.37 21.68
N LYS A 186 -29.64 -10.55 22.29
CA LYS A 186 -29.58 -10.73 23.76
C LYS A 186 -28.74 -11.94 24.13
N ASN A 187 -28.36 -12.03 25.40
CA ASN A 187 -27.77 -13.23 25.98
C ASN A 187 -26.50 -13.72 25.25
N GLY A 188 -25.63 -12.78 24.84
CA GLY A 188 -24.41 -13.08 24.09
C GLY A 188 -24.63 -13.48 22.61
N SER A 189 -25.85 -13.30 22.11
CA SER A 189 -26.18 -13.48 20.69
C SER A 189 -25.57 -12.38 19.84
N TRP A 190 -25.19 -12.71 18.61
CA TRP A 190 -24.55 -11.74 17.71
C TRP A 190 -24.88 -11.98 16.24
N LEU A 191 -24.67 -10.93 15.46
CA LEU A 191 -24.63 -10.91 14.00
C LEU A 191 -23.20 -10.56 13.57
N ASN A 192 -22.60 -11.41 12.75
CA ASN A 192 -21.26 -11.21 12.21
C ASN A 192 -21.31 -11.10 10.68
N ILE A 193 -20.79 -10.00 10.16
CA ILE A 193 -20.63 -9.74 8.74
C ILE A 193 -19.18 -10.05 8.38
N VAL A 194 -18.93 -10.87 7.36
CA VAL A 194 -17.59 -11.31 6.98
C VAL A 194 -17.28 -10.86 5.56
N SER A 195 -16.11 -10.24 5.37
CA SER A 195 -15.65 -9.72 4.07
C SER A 195 -16.72 -8.84 3.41
N THR A 196 -17.19 -9.18 2.20
CA THR A 196 -18.18 -8.39 1.45
C THR A 196 -19.64 -8.78 1.73
N GLY A 197 -19.92 -9.54 2.78
CA GLY A 197 -21.30 -9.80 3.22
C GLY A 197 -22.03 -8.50 3.56
N GLN A 198 -23.36 -8.49 3.43
CA GLN A 198 -24.15 -7.26 3.59
C GLN A 198 -25.41 -7.46 4.42
N VAL A 199 -25.77 -6.43 5.19
CA VAL A 199 -27.06 -6.32 5.86
C VAL A 199 -27.76 -5.08 5.34
N LYS A 200 -28.93 -5.21 4.71
CA LYS A 200 -29.69 -4.09 4.15
C LYS A 200 -30.89 -3.75 5.04
N LEU A 201 -31.14 -2.45 5.22
CA LEU A 201 -32.24 -1.88 6.00
C LEU A 201 -32.88 -0.70 5.22
N PRO A 202 -34.21 -0.48 5.33
CA PRO A 202 -34.87 0.62 4.65
C PRO A 202 -34.67 1.96 5.38
N GLY A 203 -34.28 3.02 4.68
CA GLY A 203 -34.09 4.35 5.27
C GLY A 203 -32.85 4.48 6.16
N ASP A 204 -32.81 5.51 6.99
CA ASP A 204 -31.69 5.80 7.91
C ASP A 204 -31.83 5.03 9.23
N PHE A 205 -30.89 4.13 9.48
CA PHE A 205 -30.85 3.29 10.69
C PHE A 205 -29.67 3.62 11.62
N THR A 206 -28.96 4.74 11.40
CA THR A 206 -27.72 5.11 12.10
C THR A 206 -27.82 4.97 13.61
N ASP A 207 -28.80 5.63 14.23
CA ASP A 207 -28.97 5.62 15.68
C ASP A 207 -29.28 4.21 16.22
N THR A 208 -30.08 3.45 15.47
CA THR A 208 -30.43 2.08 15.87
C THR A 208 -29.21 1.17 15.81
N ILE A 209 -28.38 1.27 14.77
CA ILE A 209 -27.17 0.46 14.62
C ILE A 209 -26.11 0.81 15.66
N ASN A 210 -25.95 2.09 15.99
CA ASN A 210 -25.01 2.55 17.01
C ASN A 210 -25.28 1.97 18.40
N VAL A 211 -26.50 1.50 18.70
CA VAL A 211 -26.81 0.80 19.95
C VAL A 211 -26.12 -0.58 20.03
N TYR A 212 -25.83 -1.21 18.89
CA TYR A 212 -25.35 -2.59 18.82
C TYR A 212 -23.83 -2.72 18.60
N THR A 213 -23.14 -1.63 18.27
CA THR A 213 -21.71 -1.65 17.89
C THR A 213 -20.77 -2.10 19.00
N ASN A 214 -21.15 -1.98 20.28
CA ASN A 214 -20.26 -2.38 21.37
C ASN A 214 -20.25 -3.89 21.67
N ASP A 215 -21.12 -4.70 21.06
CA ASP A 215 -21.21 -6.14 21.40
C ASP A 215 -21.78 -7.01 20.27
N ALA A 216 -22.99 -6.66 19.81
CA ALA A 216 -23.85 -7.60 19.10
C ALA A 216 -23.64 -7.64 17.57
N ILE A 217 -23.37 -6.50 16.94
CA ILE A 217 -23.07 -6.46 15.50
C ILE A 217 -21.58 -6.34 15.29
N ARG A 218 -21.04 -7.26 14.49
CA ARG A 218 -19.61 -7.49 14.32
C ARG A 218 -19.24 -7.49 12.85
N GLY A 219 -18.05 -6.98 12.53
CA GLY A 219 -17.41 -7.17 11.23
C GLY A 219 -16.15 -8.00 11.40
N ASN A 220 -16.03 -9.10 10.65
CA ASN A 220 -14.95 -10.09 10.76
C ASN A 220 -14.70 -10.59 12.20
N GLY A 221 -15.76 -10.70 12.99
CA GLY A 221 -15.71 -11.16 14.38
C GLY A 221 -15.45 -10.07 15.41
N VAL A 222 -15.11 -8.84 14.99
CA VAL A 222 -14.84 -7.71 15.87
C VAL A 222 -16.10 -6.87 16.05
N ALA A 223 -16.53 -6.67 17.31
CA ALA A 223 -17.70 -5.87 17.64
C ALA A 223 -17.53 -4.42 17.16
N GLY A 224 -18.54 -3.89 16.47
CA GLY A 224 -18.57 -2.50 16.03
C GLY A 224 -17.71 -2.19 14.80
N ASN A 225 -16.95 -3.17 14.29
CA ASN A 225 -16.17 -3.02 13.06
C ASN A 225 -17.04 -3.03 11.80
N ILE A 226 -17.95 -2.07 11.71
CA ILE A 226 -18.95 -1.96 10.64
C ILE A 226 -19.03 -0.52 10.13
N GLN A 227 -19.40 -0.38 8.87
CA GLN A 227 -19.65 0.90 8.22
C GLN A 227 -21.08 0.91 7.67
N LEU A 228 -21.72 2.08 7.73
CA LEU A 228 -23.02 2.33 7.09
C LEU A 228 -22.81 3.06 5.77
N ASN A 229 -23.33 2.47 4.69
CA ASN A 229 -23.44 3.11 3.39
C ASN A 229 -24.90 3.46 3.11
N TYR A 230 -25.13 4.61 2.48
CA TYR A 230 -26.48 5.11 2.21
C TYR A 230 -26.77 5.12 0.72
N GLU A 231 -27.89 4.51 0.33
CA GLU A 231 -28.52 4.80 -0.95
C GLU A 231 -29.40 6.04 -0.76
N THR A 232 -29.26 7.02 -1.64
CA THR A 232 -30.03 8.27 -1.58
C THR A 232 -30.82 8.51 -2.87
N GLU A 233 -31.97 9.15 -2.74
CA GLU A 233 -32.72 9.69 -3.87
C GLU A 233 -32.95 11.18 -3.68
N LEU A 234 -32.74 11.94 -4.76
CA LEU A 234 -32.99 13.38 -4.76
C LEU A 234 -34.50 13.63 -4.67
N SER A 235 -34.95 14.22 -3.56
CA SER A 235 -36.36 14.59 -3.42
C SER A 235 -36.77 15.70 -4.38
N THR A 236 -38.07 15.87 -4.61
CA THR A 236 -38.64 16.94 -5.46
C THR A 236 -38.29 18.36 -5.00
N ASN A 237 -37.79 18.51 -3.78
CA ASN A 237 -37.33 19.78 -3.21
C ASN A 237 -35.80 19.96 -3.28
N GLY A 238 -35.07 19.06 -3.95
CA GLY A 238 -33.61 19.11 -4.10
C GLY A 238 -32.83 18.69 -2.86
N VAL A 239 -33.44 17.93 -1.95
CA VAL A 239 -32.79 17.36 -0.75
C VAL A 239 -32.66 15.85 -0.91
N ASP A 240 -31.44 15.32 -0.80
CA ASP A 240 -31.21 13.87 -0.81
C ASP A 240 -31.89 13.20 0.39
N THR A 241 -32.71 12.19 0.12
CA THR A 241 -33.36 11.36 1.13
C THR A 241 -32.73 9.99 1.12
N ILE A 242 -32.29 9.50 2.29
CA ILE A 242 -31.76 8.14 2.43
C ILE A 242 -32.91 7.15 2.22
N THR A 243 -32.80 6.31 1.18
CA THR A 243 -33.79 5.28 0.85
C THR A 243 -33.42 3.93 1.47
N ASN A 244 -32.13 3.63 1.59
CA ASN A 244 -31.63 2.44 2.28
C ASN A 244 -30.32 2.71 3.02
N SER A 245 -30.13 1.98 4.12
CA SER A 245 -28.85 1.82 4.79
C SER A 245 -28.33 0.40 4.54
N THR A 246 -27.06 0.28 4.17
CA THR A 246 -26.37 -1.00 4.05
C THR A 246 -25.25 -1.04 5.07
N ILE A 247 -25.30 -2.03 5.96
CA ILE A 247 -24.21 -2.35 6.88
C ILE A 247 -23.23 -3.26 6.15
N ILE A 248 -21.98 -2.84 6.11
CA ILE A 248 -20.85 -3.61 5.61
C ILE A 248 -19.78 -3.70 6.69
N VAL A 249 -18.80 -4.57 6.48
CA VAL A 249 -17.59 -4.56 7.31
C VAL A 249 -16.87 -3.22 7.11
N ALA A 250 -16.51 -2.56 8.20
CA ALA A 250 -15.64 -1.39 8.11
C ALA A 250 -14.26 -1.86 7.61
N VAL A 251 -13.86 -1.31 6.47
CA VAL A 251 -12.48 -1.40 6.00
C VAL A 251 -11.72 -0.29 6.71
N ALA A 252 -10.89 -0.66 7.68
CA ALA A 252 -9.82 0.23 8.09
C ALA A 252 -8.77 0.23 6.97
N SER A 253 -8.05 1.33 6.84
CA SER A 253 -6.85 1.37 6.01
C SER A 253 -5.68 0.93 6.88
N VAL A 254 -4.84 0.04 6.37
CA VAL A 254 -3.61 -0.36 7.05
C VAL A 254 -2.80 0.90 7.36
N PRO A 255 -2.46 1.16 8.64
CA PRO A 255 -1.70 2.34 9.01
C PRO A 255 -0.30 2.26 8.43
N ASP A 256 0.26 3.40 8.05
CA ASP A 256 1.69 3.50 7.76
C ASP A 256 2.46 3.54 9.08
N VAL A 257 3.24 2.49 9.33
CA VAL A 257 4.10 2.35 10.49
C VAL A 257 5.58 2.26 10.12
N VAL A 258 5.93 2.39 8.83
CA VAL A 258 7.33 2.41 8.39
C VAL A 258 8.05 3.62 8.98
N GLY A 259 9.28 3.42 9.42
CA GLY A 259 10.07 4.45 10.11
C GLY A 259 9.71 4.68 11.58
N THR A 260 8.58 4.14 12.07
CA THR A 260 8.20 4.24 13.50
C THR A 260 8.92 3.19 14.35
N THR A 261 8.93 3.35 15.68
CA THR A 261 9.42 2.30 16.57
C THR A 261 8.46 1.12 16.62
N LEU A 262 8.95 -0.09 16.90
CA LEU A 262 8.09 -1.26 17.08
C LEU A 262 6.95 -1.03 18.09
N GLU A 263 7.20 -0.28 19.16
CA GLU A 263 6.19 0.06 20.18
C GLU A 263 5.09 0.98 19.61
N ALA A 264 5.47 2.03 18.88
CA ALA A 264 4.52 2.95 18.24
C ALA A 264 3.72 2.25 17.13
N ALA A 265 4.38 1.43 16.31
CA ALA A 265 3.74 0.58 15.30
C ALA A 265 2.68 -0.33 15.93
N THR A 266 3.01 -0.96 17.07
CA THR A 266 2.09 -1.84 17.79
C THR A 266 0.83 -1.10 18.25
N VAL A 267 0.97 0.13 18.77
CA VAL A 267 -0.18 0.94 19.19
C VAL A 267 -1.04 1.34 17.98
N ALA A 268 -0.44 1.89 16.93
CA ALA A 268 -1.15 2.33 15.73
C ALA A 268 -1.93 1.19 15.04
N ILE A 269 -1.34 0.00 14.98
CA ILE A 269 -1.97 -1.21 14.46
C ILE A 269 -3.19 -1.62 15.31
N ASN A 270 -3.04 -1.65 16.64
CA ASN A 270 -4.14 -2.06 17.53
C ASN A 270 -5.28 -1.04 17.60
N ASP A 271 -4.99 0.27 17.52
CA ASP A 271 -6.00 1.34 17.57
C ASP A 271 -6.96 1.30 16.38
N LEU A 272 -6.52 0.79 15.24
CA LEU A 272 -7.36 0.54 14.05
C LEU A 272 -7.98 -0.87 14.04
N GLY A 273 -7.86 -1.60 15.14
CA GLY A 273 -8.42 -2.93 15.30
C GLY A 273 -7.69 -4.01 14.50
N TYR A 274 -6.43 -3.81 14.09
CA TYR A 274 -5.58 -4.86 13.53
C TYR A 274 -4.79 -5.57 14.63
N THR A 275 -4.02 -6.61 14.26
CA THR A 275 -3.09 -7.28 15.16
C THR A 275 -1.66 -7.16 14.65
N LEU A 276 -0.68 -7.07 15.56
CA LEU A 276 0.72 -7.17 15.16
C LEU A 276 1.02 -8.62 14.73
N GLY A 277 1.51 -8.76 13.50
CA GLY A 277 1.83 -10.04 12.88
C GLY A 277 3.24 -10.53 13.21
N THR A 278 3.88 -11.19 12.24
CA THR A 278 5.27 -11.64 12.40
C THR A 278 6.24 -10.47 12.38
N ILE A 279 7.21 -10.51 13.30
CA ILE A 279 8.32 -9.56 13.36
C ILE A 279 9.54 -10.25 12.74
N THR A 280 10.04 -9.74 11.62
CA THR A 280 11.33 -10.13 11.03
C THR A 280 12.37 -9.05 11.29
N THR A 281 13.63 -9.37 11.04
CA THR A 281 14.73 -8.44 11.23
C THR A 281 15.51 -8.27 9.93
N GLY A 282 15.88 -7.03 9.62
CA GLY A 282 16.63 -6.65 8.43
C GLY A 282 17.62 -5.53 8.77
N TYR A 283 18.55 -5.24 7.88
CA TYR A 283 19.54 -4.20 8.11
C TYR A 283 19.62 -3.26 6.91
N VAL A 284 19.22 -2.00 7.13
CA VAL A 284 19.39 -0.88 6.22
C VAL A 284 20.33 0.13 6.86
N TYR A 285 21.39 0.49 6.14
CA TYR A 285 22.39 1.43 6.64
C TYR A 285 21.79 2.84 6.81
N GLY A 286 22.00 3.45 7.98
CA GLY A 286 21.49 4.79 8.29
C GLY A 286 20.11 4.84 8.97
N VAL A 287 19.41 3.71 9.06
CA VAL A 287 18.13 3.61 9.79
C VAL A 287 18.37 3.30 11.27
N ILE A 288 17.59 3.91 12.16
CA ILE A 288 17.72 3.74 13.62
C ILE A 288 17.31 2.32 14.01
N SER A 289 18.16 1.64 14.79
CA SER A 289 17.86 0.30 15.33
C SER A 289 16.54 0.27 16.09
N GLY A 290 15.71 -0.73 15.81
CA GLY A 290 14.37 -0.87 16.40
C GLY A 290 13.26 -0.14 15.64
N SER A 291 13.57 0.55 14.55
CA SER A 291 12.57 1.15 13.65
C SER A 291 12.02 0.11 12.67
N VAL A 292 10.78 0.28 12.24
CA VAL A 292 10.18 -0.52 11.17
C VAL A 292 10.81 -0.15 9.82
N LEU A 293 11.40 -1.13 9.15
CA LEU A 293 11.97 -1.01 7.80
C LEU A 293 10.91 -1.21 6.71
N SER A 294 10.06 -2.20 6.92
CA SER A 294 9.00 -2.56 6.00
C SER A 294 7.82 -3.13 6.77
N GLN A 295 6.63 -3.05 6.18
CA GLN A 295 5.43 -3.66 6.70
C GLN A 295 4.70 -4.41 5.58
N THR A 296 3.98 -5.45 5.97
CA THR A 296 3.13 -6.22 5.05
C THR A 296 1.86 -6.63 5.77
N PRO A 297 0.66 -6.34 5.24
CA PRO A 297 0.38 -5.64 3.98
C PRO A 297 0.81 -4.16 3.95
N ALA A 298 0.94 -3.59 2.75
CA ALA A 298 1.43 -2.23 2.55
C ALA A 298 0.48 -1.19 3.18
N PRO A 299 0.99 -0.01 3.59
CA PRO A 299 0.14 1.10 4.03
C PRO A 299 -0.97 1.40 3.01
N GLY A 300 -2.14 1.84 3.48
CA GLY A 300 -3.26 2.12 2.57
C GLY A 300 -4.12 0.90 2.23
N SER A 301 -3.56 -0.33 2.32
CA SER A 301 -4.26 -1.57 2.00
C SER A 301 -5.57 -1.71 2.80
N SER A 302 -6.62 -2.22 2.16
CA SER A 302 -7.89 -2.50 2.83
C SER A 302 -7.89 -3.91 3.42
N LEU A 303 -7.84 -4.00 4.75
CA LEU A 303 -7.91 -5.26 5.48
C LEU A 303 -9.12 -5.31 6.41
N GLY A 304 -9.57 -6.53 6.68
CA GLY A 304 -10.50 -6.77 7.77
C GLY A 304 -9.87 -6.46 9.13
N SER A 305 -10.64 -5.88 10.07
CA SER A 305 -10.21 -5.81 11.47
C SER A 305 -9.87 -7.21 12.00
N GLY A 306 -8.83 -7.29 12.82
CA GLY A 306 -8.21 -8.50 13.33
C GLY A 306 -7.08 -9.03 12.45
N SER A 307 -6.95 -8.58 11.20
CA SER A 307 -5.87 -9.01 10.30
C SER A 307 -4.48 -8.69 10.87
N PRO A 308 -3.50 -9.60 10.71
CA PRO A 308 -2.13 -9.35 11.13
C PRO A 308 -1.41 -8.42 10.16
N ILE A 309 -0.65 -7.46 10.70
CA ILE A 309 0.32 -6.64 9.95
C ILE A 309 1.71 -7.06 10.40
N ASN A 310 2.45 -7.69 9.49
CA ASN A 310 3.84 -8.10 9.69
C ASN A 310 4.74 -6.88 9.56
N VAL A 311 5.83 -6.85 10.32
CA VAL A 311 6.82 -5.78 10.27
C VAL A 311 8.23 -6.36 10.21
N GLU A 312 9.09 -5.75 9.42
CA GLU A 312 10.53 -5.98 9.45
C GLU A 312 11.17 -4.85 10.25
N ILE A 313 12.01 -5.18 11.21
CA ILE A 313 12.64 -4.20 12.13
C ILE A 313 14.13 -4.09 11.85
N GLN A 314 14.64 -2.87 11.90
CA GLN A 314 16.05 -2.56 11.80
C GLN A 314 16.85 -3.25 12.91
N GLU A 315 17.74 -4.15 12.52
CA GLU A 315 18.69 -4.80 13.41
C GLU A 315 19.62 -3.79 14.07
N ALA A 316 19.98 -4.09 15.32
CA ALA A 316 21.11 -3.43 15.95
C ALA A 316 22.38 -3.80 15.18
N PHE A 317 23.17 -2.80 14.81
CA PHE A 317 24.48 -3.04 14.21
C PHE A 317 25.33 -3.87 15.18
N LEU A 318 25.47 -5.16 14.91
CA LEU A 318 26.46 -6.02 15.53
C LEU A 318 27.62 -6.12 14.53
N PRO A 319 28.81 -5.56 14.84
CA PRO A 319 29.94 -5.71 13.94
C PRO A 319 30.33 -7.20 13.88
N GLN A 320 30.02 -7.87 12.78
CA GLN A 320 30.58 -9.18 12.45
C GLN A 320 32.06 -8.99 12.05
N PRO A 321 33.01 -9.64 12.72
CA PRO A 321 34.40 -9.59 12.33
C PRO A 321 34.73 -10.79 11.43
N ASP A 322 34.92 -10.57 10.13
CA ASP A 322 35.64 -11.51 9.27
C ASP A 322 36.63 -10.75 8.34
N PRO A 323 37.74 -11.39 7.93
CA PRO A 323 38.96 -10.70 7.55
C PRO A 323 38.90 -10.04 6.17
N LEU A 324 39.03 -8.71 6.18
CA LEU A 324 39.50 -7.81 5.12
C LEU A 324 40.16 -8.49 3.90
N THR A 325 39.47 -8.48 2.74
CA THR A 325 40.12 -8.61 1.42
C THR A 325 40.18 -7.22 0.79
N VAL A 326 41.36 -6.61 0.74
CA VAL A 326 41.60 -5.36 -0.02
C VAL A 326 42.12 -5.77 -1.39
N ASP A 327 41.31 -5.56 -2.43
CA ASP A 327 41.73 -5.81 -3.81
C ASP A 327 42.38 -4.53 -4.39
N TRP A 328 43.70 -4.53 -4.49
CA TRP A 328 44.48 -3.42 -5.03
C TRP A 328 44.48 -3.53 -6.55
N ASN A 329 43.84 -2.60 -7.25
CA ASN A 329 43.70 -2.67 -8.71
C ASN A 329 45.07 -2.84 -9.40
N SER A 330 45.09 -3.67 -10.44
CA SER A 330 46.29 -4.25 -11.05
C SER A 330 47.29 -3.25 -11.68
N GLY A 331 48.23 -2.74 -10.86
CA GLY A 331 49.56 -2.25 -11.26
C GLY A 331 50.16 -1.13 -10.38
N PRO A 332 51.50 -0.99 -10.19
CA PRO A 332 52.62 -1.92 -10.42
C PRO A 332 53.07 -2.63 -9.12
N SER A 333 54.07 -3.51 -9.26
CA SER A 333 54.80 -4.31 -8.25
C SER A 333 54.63 -3.90 -6.77
N PRO A 334 54.38 -4.87 -5.85
CA PRO A 334 54.32 -4.65 -4.40
C PRO A 334 55.49 -3.82 -3.82
N ALA A 335 56.64 -3.77 -4.49
CA ALA A 335 57.84 -3.05 -4.06
C ALA A 335 57.67 -1.51 -3.95
N ASP A 336 56.78 -0.87 -4.71
CA ASP A 336 56.60 0.59 -4.68
C ASP A 336 55.71 1.09 -3.53
N TRP A 337 55.01 0.17 -2.85
CA TRP A 337 54.06 0.45 -1.77
C TRP A 337 54.71 0.35 -0.38
N PHE A 338 55.76 -0.45 -0.25
CA PHE A 338 56.56 -0.63 0.97
C PHE A 338 57.73 0.36 1.12
N GLY A 339 57.88 1.29 0.18
CA GLY A 339 58.90 2.34 0.26
C GLY A 339 58.63 3.30 1.41
N ALA A 340 59.52 3.33 2.41
CA ALA A 340 59.44 4.20 3.58
C ALA A 340 59.37 5.72 3.24
N SER A 341 59.65 6.11 2.00
CA SER A 341 59.52 7.48 1.49
C SER A 341 58.08 7.93 1.23
N ASN A 342 57.14 6.99 1.01
CA ASN A 342 55.73 7.29 0.70
C ASN A 342 54.86 7.41 1.98
N TRP A 343 55.46 7.17 3.16
CA TRP A 343 54.80 7.11 4.46
C TRP A 343 55.63 7.91 5.50
N LYS A 344 55.02 8.51 6.53
CA LYS A 344 55.80 9.05 7.67
C LYS A 344 56.34 7.88 8.51
N SER A 345 57.52 8.05 9.11
CA SER A 345 58.36 7.04 9.79
C SER A 345 57.71 6.20 10.92
N ASN A 346 56.42 6.40 11.23
CA ASN A 346 55.67 5.65 12.23
C ASN A 346 54.56 4.75 11.62
N GLY A 347 54.52 4.55 10.31
CA GLY A 347 53.43 3.81 9.66
C GLY A 347 53.74 3.37 8.23
N VAL A 348 54.86 2.69 8.01
CA VAL A 348 55.01 1.88 6.78
C VAL A 348 54.14 0.64 6.97
N PRO A 349 53.17 0.34 6.07
CA PRO A 349 52.43 -0.90 6.13
C PRO A 349 53.38 -2.04 5.78
N ASN A 350 54.06 -2.64 6.75
CA ASN A 350 54.96 -3.75 6.50
C ASN A 350 54.14 -5.04 6.34
N THR A 351 54.40 -5.74 5.24
CA THR A 351 54.00 -7.12 4.92
C THR A 351 52.49 -7.41 4.74
N GLY A 352 52.05 -7.42 3.49
CA GLY A 352 51.16 -8.45 2.91
C GLY A 352 49.68 -8.43 3.25
N ILE A 353 49.27 -8.10 4.47
CA ILE A 353 47.88 -7.97 4.91
C ILE A 353 47.89 -6.96 6.07
N VAL A 354 47.36 -5.76 5.86
CA VAL A 354 47.21 -4.79 6.96
C VAL A 354 45.77 -4.86 7.44
N PRO A 355 45.50 -5.30 8.68
CA PRO A 355 44.21 -5.05 9.29
C PRO A 355 44.11 -3.55 9.56
N PHE A 356 43.18 -2.86 8.88
CA PHE A 356 42.74 -1.54 9.32
C PHE A 356 42.18 -1.69 10.73
N LYS A 357 42.93 -1.18 11.72
CA LYS A 357 42.52 -1.18 13.13
C LYS A 357 42.19 0.24 13.53
N GLU A 358 41.11 0.41 14.30
CA GLU A 358 40.65 1.71 14.85
C GLU A 358 41.73 2.51 15.60
N THR A 359 42.83 1.87 16.02
CA THR A 359 43.94 2.48 16.77
C THR A 359 45.07 3.03 15.89
N GLN A 360 45.05 2.80 14.57
CA GLN A 360 46.14 3.18 13.67
C GLN A 360 45.82 4.44 12.86
N ASN A 361 46.84 5.29 12.67
CA ASN A 361 46.73 6.47 11.80
C ASN A 361 47.01 6.06 10.35
N PHE A 362 46.12 6.42 9.44
CA PHE A 362 46.28 6.26 8.02
C PHE A 362 46.65 7.61 7.39
N LYS A 363 47.86 7.69 6.82
CA LYS A 363 48.38 8.91 6.22
C LYS A 363 48.94 8.62 4.85
N THR A 364 48.42 9.28 3.82
CA THR A 364 48.97 9.18 2.47
C THR A 364 49.85 10.41 2.24
N ARG A 365 51.08 10.21 1.74
CA ARG A 365 51.97 11.33 1.39
C ARG A 365 51.81 11.66 -0.09
N THR A 366 52.05 10.68 -0.96
CA THR A 366 51.97 10.80 -2.41
C THR A 366 51.58 9.45 -3.00
N PHE A 367 50.61 9.43 -3.92
CA PHE A 367 50.30 8.24 -4.70
C PHE A 367 50.94 8.20 -6.10
N ASN A 368 51.54 9.28 -6.62
CA ASN A 368 52.06 9.33 -8.00
C ASN A 368 50.99 8.87 -9.01
N ASP A 369 49.82 9.50 -8.99
CA ASP A 369 48.64 9.16 -9.83
C ASP A 369 48.04 7.76 -9.58
N ARG A 370 48.25 7.18 -8.39
CA ARG A 370 47.66 5.88 -7.98
C ARG A 370 46.41 6.04 -7.11
N GLU A 371 45.56 5.03 -7.13
CA GLU A 371 44.25 4.99 -6.48
C GLU A 371 44.16 3.84 -5.46
N LEU A 372 43.62 4.12 -4.27
CA LEU A 372 43.21 3.10 -3.29
C LEU A 372 41.74 2.75 -3.56
N ILE A 373 41.42 1.48 -3.78
CA ILE A 373 40.03 1.01 -3.91
C ILE A 373 39.67 0.16 -2.69
N LEU A 374 38.54 0.46 -2.06
CA LEU A 374 38.00 -0.23 -0.91
C LEU A 374 36.63 -0.82 -1.25
N THR A 375 36.51 -2.14 -1.16
CA THR A 375 35.28 -2.92 -1.39
C THR A 375 34.87 -3.74 -0.16
N ASN A 376 35.48 -3.45 1.00
CA ASN A 376 35.19 -4.08 2.29
C ASN A 376 35.25 -3.05 3.43
N PHE A 377 34.99 -3.47 4.67
CA PHE A 377 35.08 -2.61 5.85
C PHE A 377 36.53 -2.29 6.24
N ALA A 378 36.86 -1.02 6.45
CA ALA A 378 38.14 -0.52 6.95
C ALA A 378 37.95 0.60 7.98
N ALA A 379 38.55 0.48 9.17
CA ALA A 379 38.49 1.52 10.20
C ALA A 379 39.87 2.02 10.63
N VAL A 380 40.01 3.35 10.76
CA VAL A 380 41.27 4.03 11.11
C VAL A 380 41.04 5.13 12.16
N SER A 381 42.07 5.40 12.94
CA SER A 381 42.04 6.39 14.02
C SER A 381 42.11 7.82 13.50
N TRP A 382 43.07 8.10 12.62
CA TRP A 382 43.23 9.39 11.96
C TRP A 382 43.41 9.14 10.47
N LEU A 383 42.65 9.82 9.63
CA LEU A 383 42.83 9.81 8.18
C LEU A 383 43.39 11.15 7.74
N VAL A 384 44.58 11.15 7.14
CA VAL A 384 45.19 12.36 6.57
C VAL A 384 45.68 12.06 5.15
N GLN A 385 44.91 12.49 4.16
CA GLN A 385 45.25 12.30 2.75
C GLN A 385 46.11 13.48 2.26
N GLY A 386 47.28 13.16 1.71
CA GLY A 386 48.24 14.13 1.18
C GLY A 386 49.10 14.86 2.24
N ASP A 387 49.37 14.29 3.42
CA ASP A 387 50.24 14.89 4.46
C ASP A 387 51.71 14.94 4.02
N GLY A 388 52.18 16.14 3.65
CA GLY A 388 53.57 16.36 3.21
C GLY A 388 53.88 15.81 1.82
N GLY A 389 52.86 15.62 0.98
CA GLY A 389 53.01 15.29 -0.44
C GLY A 389 53.68 16.41 -1.23
N THR A 390 54.27 16.06 -2.38
CA THR A 390 54.90 17.01 -3.31
C THR A 390 54.30 16.95 -4.72
N THR A 391 53.38 16.03 -4.97
CA THR A 391 52.69 15.87 -6.26
C THR A 391 51.19 15.63 -6.02
N ASN A 392 50.38 16.07 -6.98
CA ASN A 392 48.94 15.89 -7.00
C ASN A 392 48.57 14.43 -7.32
N GLY A 393 47.31 14.05 -7.10
CA GLY A 393 46.76 12.77 -7.56
C GLY A 393 46.62 11.70 -6.49
N ASN A 394 46.35 12.08 -5.23
CA ASN A 394 46.00 11.08 -4.22
C ASN A 394 44.50 10.72 -4.35
N VAL A 395 44.15 9.50 -4.74
CA VAL A 395 42.73 9.07 -4.88
C VAL A 395 42.40 7.92 -3.92
N ILE A 396 41.25 8.02 -3.24
CA ILE A 396 40.63 6.93 -2.49
C ILE A 396 39.24 6.70 -3.09
N THR A 397 38.90 5.47 -3.40
CA THR A 397 37.59 5.07 -3.93
C THR A 397 36.99 4.01 -3.02
N VAL A 398 35.78 4.28 -2.52
CA VAL A 398 34.99 3.31 -1.78
C VAL A 398 33.90 2.81 -2.72
N GLY A 399 34.04 1.55 -3.17
CA GLY A 399 33.10 0.89 -4.06
C GLY A 399 32.06 0.07 -3.29
N ASP A 400 31.23 -0.66 -4.04
CA ASP A 400 30.20 -1.55 -3.50
C ASP A 400 30.74 -2.51 -2.43
N GLY A 401 30.00 -2.65 -1.32
CA GLY A 401 30.41 -3.39 -0.11
C GLY A 401 31.53 -2.72 0.72
N GLY A 402 32.13 -1.64 0.23
CA GLY A 402 33.18 -0.88 0.92
C GLY A 402 32.63 0.01 2.02
N HIS A 403 33.26 0.00 3.19
CA HIS A 403 32.94 0.93 4.28
C HIS A 403 34.21 1.45 4.95
N MET A 404 34.58 2.70 4.67
CA MET A 404 35.69 3.36 5.32
C MET A 404 35.21 4.16 6.54
N VAL A 405 35.73 3.87 7.72
CA VAL A 405 35.49 4.63 8.94
C VAL A 405 36.76 5.34 9.38
N ALA A 406 36.75 6.67 9.43
CA ALA A 406 37.84 7.48 9.96
C ALA A 406 37.44 8.15 11.28
N GLY A 407 38.33 8.14 12.28
CA GLY A 407 38.08 8.75 13.59
C GLY A 407 37.69 7.76 14.69
N GLY A 408 38.26 6.54 14.68
CA GLY A 408 37.94 5.45 15.61
C GLY A 408 37.85 5.80 17.11
N SER A 409 37.01 5.05 17.82
CA SER A 409 36.50 5.30 19.17
C SER A 409 37.56 5.32 20.29
N SER A 410 38.76 4.78 20.05
CA SER A 410 39.78 4.58 21.08
C SER A 410 40.58 5.83 21.50
N LEU A 411 40.44 6.98 20.83
CA LEU A 411 41.26 8.19 21.08
C LEU A 411 40.50 9.45 21.53
N GLY A 412 39.20 9.36 21.86
CA GLY A 412 38.41 10.46 22.41
C GLY A 412 37.96 11.53 21.39
N SER A 413 37.14 12.48 21.83
CA SER A 413 36.38 13.48 21.04
C SER A 413 37.21 14.53 20.28
N SER A 414 38.51 14.33 20.11
CA SER A 414 39.45 15.31 19.52
C SER A 414 40.02 14.93 18.16
N THR A 415 39.68 13.75 17.62
CA THR A 415 40.19 13.28 16.33
C THR A 415 39.63 14.11 15.17
N TRP A 416 40.42 14.24 14.09
CA TRP A 416 39.99 14.88 12.84
C TRP A 416 40.46 14.09 11.64
N THR A 417 39.69 14.19 10.56
CA THR A 417 40.05 13.67 9.24
C THR A 417 40.41 14.85 8.35
N ALA A 418 41.46 14.73 7.55
CA ALA A 418 41.75 15.70 6.50
C ALA A 418 41.93 15.05 5.15
N ILE A 419 41.29 15.64 4.15
CA ILE A 419 41.39 15.24 2.76
C ILE A 419 42.03 16.41 2.01
N GLY A 420 43.17 16.16 1.35
CA GLY A 420 43.88 17.23 0.64
C GLY A 420 44.72 18.13 1.54
N TYR A 421 45.41 17.54 2.53
CA TYR A 421 46.09 18.29 3.58
C TYR A 421 47.27 19.14 3.06
N SER A 422 48.07 18.63 2.11
CA SER A 422 49.17 19.39 1.46
C SER A 422 49.15 19.37 -0.06
N VAL A 423 48.38 18.47 -0.70
CA VAL A 423 48.32 18.30 -2.17
C VAL A 423 46.91 17.92 -2.62
N LYS A 424 46.61 18.10 -3.93
CA LYS A 424 45.32 17.69 -4.50
C LYS A 424 45.03 16.22 -4.20
N SER A 425 43.83 16.01 -3.67
CA SER A 425 43.34 14.71 -3.22
C SER A 425 41.87 14.55 -3.59
N THR A 426 41.49 13.32 -3.95
CA THR A 426 40.12 12.95 -4.34
C THR A 426 39.63 11.78 -3.50
N VAL A 427 38.36 11.83 -3.11
CA VAL A 427 37.62 10.67 -2.59
C VAL A 427 36.45 10.41 -3.51
N ASN A 428 36.30 9.18 -4.00
CA ASN A 428 35.11 8.72 -4.70
C ASN A 428 34.35 7.76 -3.79
N VAL A 429 33.04 7.92 -3.69
CA VAL A 429 32.15 7.03 -2.95
C VAL A 429 31.09 6.59 -3.94
N LEU A 430 31.29 5.39 -4.50
CA LEU A 430 30.43 4.83 -5.54
C LEU A 430 29.23 4.12 -4.91
N SER A 431 28.27 3.73 -5.74
CA SER A 431 27.09 2.95 -5.33
C SER A 431 27.46 1.75 -4.44
N GLY A 432 26.72 1.60 -3.34
CA GLY A 432 26.98 0.58 -2.30
C GLY A 432 28.16 0.88 -1.36
N GLY A 433 28.97 1.90 -1.66
CA GLY A 433 30.11 2.32 -0.85
C GLY A 433 29.77 3.36 0.22
N ILE A 434 30.45 3.29 1.37
CA ILE A 434 30.26 4.21 2.50
C ILE A 434 31.58 4.80 2.96
N PHE A 435 31.66 6.13 3.03
CA PHE A 435 32.77 6.84 3.68
C PHE A 435 32.26 7.62 4.89
N GLU A 436 32.62 7.17 6.09
CA GLU A 436 32.17 7.74 7.35
C GLU A 436 33.33 8.36 8.12
N THR A 437 33.10 9.56 8.67
CA THR A 437 33.97 10.16 9.68
C THR A 437 33.20 10.32 10.99
N LYS A 438 33.75 9.81 12.09
CA LYS A 438 33.13 9.86 13.42
C LYS A 438 33.18 11.25 14.07
N ASN A 439 34.02 12.16 13.56
CA ASN A 439 34.22 13.51 14.06
C ASN A 439 34.36 14.48 12.86
N ARG A 440 34.99 15.63 13.08
CA ARG A 440 35.18 16.70 12.09
C ARG A 440 36.02 16.31 10.87
N VAL A 441 35.70 16.93 9.73
CA VAL A 441 36.44 16.82 8.46
C VAL A 441 36.99 18.17 8.02
N LEU A 442 38.27 18.17 7.68
CA LEU A 442 39.00 19.29 7.09
C LEU A 442 39.26 18.98 5.61
N PHE A 443 38.36 19.42 4.73
CA PHE A 443 38.45 19.14 3.31
C PHE A 443 39.07 20.33 2.57
N GLY A 444 40.26 20.15 2.00
CA GLY A 444 41.00 21.23 1.35
C GLY A 444 41.58 22.27 2.32
N TRP A 445 42.19 21.84 3.43
CA TRP A 445 42.66 22.73 4.51
C TRP A 445 43.95 23.51 4.20
N GLY A 446 44.94 22.89 3.54
CA GLY A 446 46.23 23.52 3.21
C GLY A 446 47.16 23.77 4.40
N ALA A 447 47.83 22.73 4.89
CA ALA A 447 48.75 22.83 6.02
C ALA A 447 50.15 23.33 5.64
N GLY A 448 50.29 24.62 5.39
CA GLY A 448 51.50 25.44 5.66
C GLY A 448 52.89 25.04 5.15
N ALA A 449 53.10 23.90 4.48
CA ALA A 449 54.42 23.48 4.01
C ALA A 449 54.32 22.57 2.76
N ALA A 450 55.01 23.01 1.70
CA ALA A 450 55.36 22.33 0.44
C ALA A 450 54.42 22.48 -0.79
N SER A 451 54.85 23.39 -1.67
CA SER A 451 54.89 23.31 -3.15
C SER A 451 53.67 23.58 -4.06
N SER A 452 52.44 23.78 -3.59
CA SER A 452 51.40 24.36 -4.46
C SER A 452 50.34 25.12 -3.68
N THR A 453 50.48 26.43 -3.57
CA THR A 453 49.32 27.31 -3.37
C THR A 453 48.51 27.26 -4.67
N ASN A 454 47.20 27.00 -4.60
CA ASN A 454 46.26 26.82 -5.72
C ASN A 454 46.04 25.38 -6.23
N TYR A 455 45.19 24.61 -5.53
CA TYR A 455 44.63 23.33 -6.01
C TYR A 455 43.21 23.09 -5.49
N THR A 456 42.45 22.25 -6.21
CA THR A 456 41.09 21.84 -5.84
C THR A 456 41.05 20.37 -5.47
N CYS A 457 40.56 20.06 -4.27
CA CYS A 457 40.28 18.70 -3.81
C CYS A 457 38.83 18.32 -4.13
N ALA A 458 38.57 17.03 -4.35
CA ALA A 458 37.25 16.55 -4.75
C ALA A 458 36.72 15.43 -3.83
N ILE A 459 35.43 15.48 -3.50
CA ILE A 459 34.66 14.34 -2.98
C ILE A 459 33.53 14.09 -3.97
N ASN A 460 33.51 12.92 -4.60
CA ASN A 460 32.46 12.52 -5.52
C ASN A 460 31.61 11.45 -4.84
N VAL A 461 30.34 11.73 -4.60
CA VAL A 461 29.35 10.82 -4.02
C VAL A 461 28.40 10.40 -5.14
N ASP A 462 28.69 9.27 -5.74
CA ASP A 462 28.09 8.78 -6.99
C ASP A 462 27.29 7.50 -6.70
N GLY A 463 26.04 7.67 -6.25
CA GLY A 463 25.19 6.61 -5.70
C GLY A 463 25.61 6.05 -4.33
N GLY A 464 26.77 6.44 -3.81
CA GLY A 464 27.29 6.02 -2.50
C GLY A 464 26.84 6.92 -1.34
N THR A 465 27.38 6.70 -0.14
CA THR A 465 27.06 7.49 1.07
C THR A 465 28.30 8.06 1.75
N PHE A 466 28.36 9.39 1.89
CA PHE A 466 29.36 10.08 2.69
C PHE A 466 28.73 10.60 3.99
N ILE A 467 29.38 10.34 5.14
CA ILE A 467 28.90 10.74 6.47
C ILE A 467 29.97 11.51 7.23
N CYS A 468 29.62 12.68 7.76
CA CYS A 468 30.40 13.42 8.75
C CYS A 468 29.59 13.65 10.04
N ASN A 469 29.87 12.85 11.08
CA ASN A 469 29.26 12.98 12.41
C ASN A 469 29.87 14.14 13.24
N GLY A 470 30.35 15.16 12.56
CA GLY A 470 31.01 16.33 13.14
C GLY A 470 30.85 17.51 12.21
N TRP A 471 31.52 18.61 12.54
CA TRP A 471 31.54 19.75 11.63
C TRP A 471 32.47 19.52 10.44
N MET A 472 32.09 20.04 9.28
CA MET A 472 32.89 20.00 8.06
C MET A 472 33.41 21.40 7.68
N THR A 473 34.64 21.47 7.20
CA THR A 473 35.23 22.68 6.56
C THR A 473 35.48 22.43 5.08
N LEU A 474 35.09 23.37 4.22
CA LEU A 474 35.27 23.30 2.76
C LEU A 474 36.24 24.38 2.26
N GLY A 475 37.43 23.93 1.88
CA GLY A 475 38.49 24.78 1.36
C GLY A 475 39.10 25.71 2.41
N SER A 476 40.06 26.52 1.98
CA SER A 476 40.76 27.47 2.85
C SER A 476 41.23 28.69 2.06
N LYS A 477 40.62 29.85 2.34
CA LYS A 477 40.88 31.09 1.60
C LYS A 477 42.31 31.60 1.72
N ASP A 478 42.87 31.81 2.92
CA ASP A 478 44.28 32.23 3.01
C ASP A 478 45.31 31.10 2.88
N LYS A 479 44.90 29.95 2.35
CA LYS A 479 45.80 28.95 1.78
C LYS A 479 45.60 28.75 0.26
N GLU A 480 44.61 29.42 -0.33
CA GLU A 480 44.20 29.24 -1.73
C GLU A 480 44.01 27.77 -2.10
N VAL A 481 43.24 27.05 -1.27
CA VAL A 481 42.85 25.66 -1.53
C VAL A 481 41.33 25.60 -1.66
N TRP A 482 40.86 24.92 -2.70
CA TRP A 482 39.44 24.75 -2.99
C TRP A 482 38.97 23.32 -2.66
N ALA A 483 37.69 23.22 -2.32
CA ALA A 483 37.00 21.98 -2.06
C ALA A 483 35.78 21.89 -2.97
N GLU A 484 35.67 20.80 -3.71
CA GLU A 484 34.53 20.49 -4.56
C GLU A 484 33.89 19.20 -4.06
N VAL A 485 32.58 19.24 -3.83
CA VAL A 485 31.78 18.05 -3.56
C VAL A 485 30.82 17.89 -4.73
N THR A 486 30.71 16.69 -5.27
CA THR A 486 29.70 16.35 -6.29
C THR A 486 28.82 15.24 -5.75
N VAL A 487 27.50 15.41 -5.83
CA VAL A 487 26.50 14.43 -5.42
C VAL A 487 25.64 14.11 -6.64
N ASP A 488 25.67 12.84 -7.06
CA ASP A 488 25.06 12.37 -8.30
C ASP A 488 24.56 10.92 -8.18
N ASN A 489 23.75 10.48 -9.15
CA ASN A 489 23.18 9.14 -9.26
C ASN A 489 22.55 8.62 -7.93
N GLY A 490 21.84 9.50 -7.22
CA GLY A 490 21.17 9.17 -5.96
C GLY A 490 22.08 9.15 -4.72
N GLY A 491 23.30 9.68 -4.83
CA GLY A 491 24.27 9.71 -3.72
C GLY A 491 23.77 10.47 -2.49
N VAL A 492 24.25 10.09 -1.30
CA VAL A 492 23.87 10.70 -0.01
C VAL A 492 25.07 11.41 0.64
N PHE A 493 24.95 12.71 0.82
CA PHE A 493 25.93 13.55 1.51
C PHE A 493 25.39 14.05 2.86
N ASN A 494 25.75 13.36 3.94
CA ASN A 494 25.19 13.56 5.27
C ASN A 494 26.24 14.18 6.22
N ILE A 495 25.96 15.36 6.77
CA ILE A 495 26.87 16.05 7.69
C ILE A 495 26.11 16.59 8.91
N GLU A 496 26.76 16.67 10.07
CA GLU A 496 26.15 17.32 11.25
C GLU A 496 25.91 18.82 10.97
N ARG A 497 26.95 19.52 10.49
CA ARG A 497 26.94 20.96 10.19
C ARG A 497 28.22 21.41 9.49
N PHE A 498 28.20 22.61 8.90
CA PHE A 498 29.43 23.30 8.51
C PHE A 498 30.11 24.01 9.70
N ASN A 499 31.43 24.16 9.59
CA ASN A 499 32.20 25.02 10.47
C ASN A 499 32.15 26.48 9.96
N TYR A 500 31.40 27.32 10.68
CA TYR A 500 31.23 28.74 10.35
C TYR A 500 32.27 29.67 10.98
N THR A 501 32.98 29.21 12.01
CA THR A 501 33.98 30.00 12.74
C THR A 501 35.32 30.10 12.02
N ASP A 502 35.65 29.08 11.21
CA ASP A 502 36.81 29.06 10.33
C ASP A 502 36.37 28.71 8.90
N ARG A 503 36.02 29.72 8.10
CA ARG A 503 36.22 29.72 6.64
C ARG A 503 35.49 28.67 5.78
N VAL A 504 34.19 28.82 5.58
CA VAL A 504 33.56 28.41 4.30
C VAL A 504 33.91 29.46 3.25
N THR A 505 35.08 29.36 2.62
CA THR A 505 35.56 30.50 1.81
C THR A 505 36.10 30.14 0.43
N ASN A 506 36.09 28.86 0.04
CA ASN A 506 36.47 28.37 -1.30
C ASN A 506 35.88 26.96 -1.59
N GLY A 507 34.67 26.69 -1.10
CA GLY A 507 33.97 25.41 -1.26
C GLY A 507 32.79 25.51 -2.21
N VAL A 508 32.60 24.50 -3.07
CA VAL A 508 31.40 24.34 -3.90
C VAL A 508 30.86 22.91 -3.74
N ILE A 509 29.54 22.78 -3.64
CA ILE A 509 28.82 21.51 -3.64
C ILE A 509 27.93 21.51 -4.88
N ASN A 510 28.24 20.65 -5.84
CA ASN A 510 27.44 20.41 -7.03
C ASN A 510 26.43 19.30 -6.74
N MET A 511 25.15 19.61 -6.75
CA MET A 511 24.07 18.65 -6.60
C MET A 511 23.44 18.39 -7.98
N ILE A 512 23.58 17.17 -8.49
CA ILE A 512 23.05 16.75 -9.80
C ILE A 512 21.77 15.94 -9.60
N GLU A 513 21.90 14.75 -9.01
CA GLU A 513 20.80 13.90 -8.56
C GLU A 513 21.21 13.21 -7.26
N GLY A 514 20.54 13.52 -6.15
CA GLY A 514 20.88 12.94 -4.85
C GLY A 514 20.46 13.78 -3.66
N THR A 515 20.94 13.40 -2.48
CA THR A 515 20.44 13.91 -1.21
C THR A 515 21.56 14.50 -0.37
N MET A 516 21.33 15.68 0.20
CA MET A 516 22.17 16.28 1.23
C MET A 516 21.39 16.42 2.54
N ILE A 517 21.99 16.00 3.66
CA ILE A 517 21.35 15.96 4.99
C ILE A 517 22.16 16.78 5.98
N MET A 518 21.49 17.63 6.77
CA MET A 518 22.09 18.39 7.88
C MET A 518 21.30 18.28 9.18
N ASP A 519 22.01 18.16 10.31
CA ASP A 519 21.37 18.05 11.63
C ASP A 519 20.73 19.38 12.08
N GLY A 520 19.56 19.25 12.71
CA GLY A 520 18.77 20.36 13.23
C GLY A 520 17.90 21.05 12.18
N SER A 521 17.39 22.22 12.53
CA SER A 521 16.54 23.05 11.65
C SER A 521 17.38 24.00 10.81
N ARG A 522 17.51 23.69 9.52
CA ARG A 522 18.48 24.28 8.58
C ARG A 522 17.87 24.70 7.25
N SER A 523 16.55 24.76 7.10
CA SER A 523 15.91 25.06 5.80
C SER A 523 16.36 26.41 5.24
N ASN A 524 16.41 27.46 6.08
CA ASN A 524 16.93 28.78 5.69
C ASN A 524 18.43 28.74 5.36
N GLU A 525 19.19 27.85 6.01
CA GLU A 525 20.62 27.70 5.76
C GLU A 525 20.88 27.10 4.39
N PHE A 526 20.12 26.08 3.98
CA PHE A 526 20.17 25.54 2.62
C PHE A 526 19.84 26.60 1.57
N VAL A 527 18.75 27.36 1.77
CA VAL A 527 18.38 28.46 0.84
C VAL A 527 19.52 29.48 0.72
N ASN A 528 20.07 29.93 1.85
CA ASN A 528 21.18 30.89 1.83
C ASN A 528 22.43 30.34 1.14
N LEU A 529 22.73 29.04 1.29
CA LEU A 529 23.89 28.40 0.65
C LEU A 529 23.69 28.25 -0.86
N ILE A 530 22.47 27.99 -1.31
CA ILE A 530 22.08 27.96 -2.73
C ILE A 530 22.20 29.37 -3.33
N ASP A 531 21.60 30.37 -2.69
CA ASP A 531 21.65 31.77 -3.15
C ASP A 531 23.09 32.31 -3.19
N ALA A 532 23.94 31.88 -2.25
CA ALA A 532 25.35 32.23 -2.23
C ALA A 532 26.19 31.46 -3.27
N GLY A 533 25.62 30.50 -3.99
CA GLY A 533 26.30 29.65 -4.98
C GLY A 533 27.30 28.66 -4.37
N THR A 534 27.22 28.43 -3.05
CA THR A 534 28.00 27.42 -2.35
C THR A 534 27.43 26.03 -2.63
N ILE A 535 26.10 25.91 -2.67
CA ILE A 535 25.40 24.76 -3.23
C ILE A 535 24.93 25.16 -4.63
N GLN A 536 25.26 24.36 -5.64
CA GLN A 536 24.89 24.55 -7.03
C GLN A 536 24.01 23.40 -7.47
N ILE A 537 22.76 23.71 -7.84
CA ILE A 537 21.82 22.75 -8.40
C ILE A 537 22.08 22.63 -9.91
N ALA A 538 22.18 21.41 -10.42
CA ALA A 538 22.39 21.18 -11.85
C ALA A 538 21.27 21.81 -12.71
N SER A 539 21.64 22.28 -13.89
CA SER A 539 20.69 22.88 -14.83
C SER A 539 19.62 21.85 -15.22
N GLY A 540 18.34 22.20 -15.04
CA GLY A 540 17.20 21.33 -15.36
C GLY A 540 16.80 20.38 -14.23
N ALA A 541 17.53 20.34 -13.11
CA ALA A 541 17.13 19.59 -11.93
C ALA A 541 16.15 20.39 -11.05
N ASN A 542 15.22 19.67 -10.42
CA ASN A 542 14.34 20.18 -9.39
C ASN A 542 14.90 19.83 -8.00
N TYR A 543 14.47 20.57 -6.97
CA TYR A 543 14.85 20.25 -5.60
C TYR A 543 13.75 20.53 -4.59
N VAL A 544 13.77 19.78 -3.50
CA VAL A 544 12.89 19.95 -2.33
C VAL A 544 13.76 20.09 -1.07
N ILE A 545 13.34 20.97 -0.17
CA ILE A 545 13.93 21.09 1.17
C ILE A 545 12.84 20.80 2.19
N ASP A 546 13.01 19.74 2.97
CA ASP A 546 12.10 19.37 4.05
C ASP A 546 12.80 19.31 5.41
N LYS A 547 12.00 19.48 6.47
CA LYS A 547 12.42 19.38 7.86
C LYS A 547 11.59 18.30 8.53
N ASP A 548 12.26 17.34 9.18
CA ASP A 548 11.63 16.23 9.91
C ASP A 548 10.76 15.28 9.07
N VAL A 549 10.57 15.54 7.77
CA VAL A 549 9.74 14.69 6.90
C VAL A 549 10.55 13.48 6.46
N SER A 550 11.69 13.71 5.80
CA SER A 550 12.53 12.62 5.30
C SER A 550 13.50 12.11 6.36
N ASN A 551 13.91 12.95 7.33
CA ASN A 551 14.83 12.58 8.40
C ASN A 551 14.49 13.32 9.70
N GLU A 552 14.02 12.58 10.72
CA GLU A 552 13.69 13.16 12.03
C GLU A 552 14.91 13.84 12.67
N GLY A 553 14.69 15.03 13.24
CA GLY A 553 15.72 15.86 13.84
C GLY A 553 16.59 16.62 12.83
N LYS A 554 16.43 16.38 11.52
CA LYS A 554 17.30 16.89 10.47
C LYS A 554 16.55 17.71 9.42
N THR A 555 17.30 18.39 8.57
CA THR A 555 16.80 19.04 7.35
C THR A 555 17.44 18.35 6.15
N THR A 556 16.64 18.04 5.14
CA THR A 556 17.06 17.31 3.94
C THR A 556 16.90 18.22 2.73
N LEU A 557 17.90 18.24 1.85
CA LEU A 557 17.82 18.79 0.49
C LEU A 557 17.90 17.61 -0.48
N THR A 558 16.84 17.38 -1.25
CA THR A 558 16.79 16.34 -2.28
C THR A 558 16.75 17.00 -3.65
N VAL A 559 17.64 16.58 -4.54
CA VAL A 559 17.73 17.06 -5.93
C VAL A 559 17.46 15.89 -6.87
N PHE A 560 16.60 16.11 -7.86
CA PHE A 560 16.16 15.08 -8.79
C PHE A 560 16.00 15.64 -10.21
N LEU A 561 16.24 14.79 -11.20
CA LEU A 561 16.03 15.10 -12.61
C LEU A 561 14.60 14.71 -13.03
N PRO A 562 13.89 15.54 -13.81
CA PRO A 562 12.64 15.13 -14.45
C PRO A 562 12.91 14.07 -15.53
N GLY A 563 11.99 13.11 -15.71
CA GLY A 563 12.14 12.04 -16.71
C GLY A 563 11.43 10.73 -16.36
N TYR A 564 11.26 9.86 -17.36
CA TYR A 564 10.65 8.52 -17.19
C TYR A 564 11.30 7.72 -16.07
N ALA A 565 12.63 7.67 -16.00
CA ALA A 565 13.34 6.85 -15.01
C ALA A 565 13.06 7.29 -13.56
N SER A 566 12.96 8.61 -13.32
CA SER A 566 12.60 9.14 -12.01
C SER A 566 11.15 8.81 -11.67
N TRP A 567 10.23 8.98 -12.63
CA TRP A 567 8.82 8.64 -12.48
C TRP A 567 8.60 7.13 -12.25
N ALA A 568 9.29 6.28 -12.99
CA ALA A 568 9.22 4.81 -12.87
C ALA A 568 9.66 4.35 -11.48
N GLY A 569 10.65 5.02 -10.89
CA GLY A 569 11.13 4.75 -9.53
C GLY A 569 10.14 5.07 -8.41
N LEU A 570 9.02 5.77 -8.69
CA LEU A 570 8.05 6.18 -7.67
C LEU A 570 7.05 5.07 -7.29
N TRP A 571 6.92 4.03 -8.10
CA TRP A 571 5.84 3.04 -7.97
C TRP A 571 6.13 1.89 -7.00
N GLY A 572 7.34 1.84 -6.42
CA GLY A 572 7.71 0.84 -5.42
C GLY A 572 7.89 -0.59 -5.98
N GLU A 573 7.76 -0.76 -7.29
CA GLU A 573 8.07 -1.99 -8.02
C GLU A 573 8.71 -1.68 -9.39
N ASP A 574 9.40 -2.66 -9.97
CA ASP A 574 10.05 -2.53 -11.28
C ASP A 574 9.00 -2.67 -12.39
N ILE A 575 8.54 -1.53 -12.91
CA ILE A 575 7.55 -1.46 -13.99
C ILE A 575 8.14 -1.74 -15.39
N GLY A 576 9.46 -1.88 -15.49
CA GLY A 576 10.16 -2.08 -16.77
C GLY A 576 10.43 -0.80 -17.55
N ASP A 577 10.73 -0.97 -18.84
CA ASP A 577 11.05 0.13 -19.76
C ASP A 577 9.79 0.82 -20.31
N GLU A 578 10.00 1.92 -21.02
CA GLU A 578 8.96 2.76 -21.62
C GLU A 578 7.96 2.03 -22.53
N ASN A 579 8.33 0.87 -23.08
CA ASN A 579 7.49 0.08 -23.99
C ASN A 579 6.74 -1.05 -23.28
N ASN A 580 7.01 -1.30 -22.00
CA ASN A 580 6.25 -2.26 -21.21
C ASN A 580 4.85 -1.71 -20.92
N ASP A 581 3.90 -2.63 -20.79
CA ASP A 581 2.53 -2.40 -20.34
C ASP A 581 2.42 -3.27 -19.08
N HIS A 582 2.67 -2.65 -17.92
CA HIS A 582 2.95 -3.38 -16.68
C HIS A 582 1.69 -3.97 -16.04
N ASP A 583 0.60 -3.22 -16.03
CA ASP A 583 -0.70 -3.66 -15.49
C ASP A 583 -1.62 -4.31 -16.52
N SER A 584 -1.22 -4.36 -17.79
CA SER A 584 -1.93 -5.00 -18.90
C SER A 584 -3.26 -4.33 -19.28
N ASP A 585 -3.36 -3.01 -19.08
CA ASP A 585 -4.52 -2.21 -19.50
C ASP A 585 -4.48 -1.79 -20.98
N GLY A 586 -3.35 -2.01 -21.65
CA GLY A 586 -3.12 -1.70 -23.05
C GLY A 586 -2.41 -0.36 -23.31
N ALA A 587 -2.11 0.42 -22.26
CA ALA A 587 -1.20 1.56 -22.29
C ALA A 587 0.21 1.10 -21.92
N ASN A 588 1.22 1.62 -22.62
CA ASN A 588 2.60 1.38 -22.20
C ASN A 588 3.04 2.46 -21.21
N ASN A 589 4.09 2.18 -20.45
CA ASN A 589 4.57 3.05 -19.39
C ASN A 589 4.93 4.46 -19.91
N LEU A 590 5.38 4.61 -21.17
CA LEU A 590 5.58 5.92 -21.78
C LEU A 590 4.28 6.70 -21.97
N TYR A 591 3.20 6.04 -22.39
CA TYR A 591 1.88 6.67 -22.52
C TYR A 591 1.39 7.17 -21.17
N GLU A 592 1.50 6.34 -20.13
CA GLU A 592 1.09 6.68 -18.78
C GLU A 592 1.93 7.81 -18.18
N TYR A 593 3.26 7.73 -18.32
CA TYR A 593 4.16 8.81 -17.93
C TYR A 593 3.79 10.13 -18.62
N ALA A 594 3.51 10.08 -19.93
CA ALA A 594 3.24 11.24 -20.75
C ALA A 594 1.86 11.87 -20.56
N LEU A 595 0.87 11.09 -20.11
CA LEU A 595 -0.55 11.47 -20.03
C LEU A 595 -1.16 11.28 -18.63
N ASN A 596 -0.31 11.14 -17.59
CA ASN A 596 -0.71 11.08 -16.18
C ASN A 596 -1.52 9.81 -15.83
N GLY A 597 -1.01 8.65 -16.25
CA GLY A 597 -1.49 7.31 -15.88
C GLY A 597 -0.75 6.70 -14.68
N ASN A 598 -1.17 5.50 -14.30
CA ASN A 598 -0.63 4.75 -13.16
C ASN A 598 -0.31 3.31 -13.60
N PRO A 599 0.97 2.95 -13.80
CA PRO A 599 1.39 1.69 -14.42
C PRO A 599 1.08 0.45 -13.59
N ILE A 600 0.57 0.61 -12.37
CA ILE A 600 0.24 -0.48 -11.44
C ILE A 600 -1.28 -0.57 -11.16
N ASP A 601 -2.11 0.20 -11.89
CA ASP A 601 -3.57 0.27 -11.71
C ASP A 601 -4.26 0.24 -13.08
N ASP A 602 -4.73 -0.95 -13.45
CA ASP A 602 -5.36 -1.24 -14.76
C ASP A 602 -6.64 -0.45 -15.06
N GLN A 603 -7.13 0.35 -14.09
CA GLN A 603 -8.25 1.28 -14.27
C GLN A 603 -7.80 2.70 -14.59
N ASN A 604 -6.49 2.98 -14.62
CA ASN A 604 -5.93 4.32 -14.80
C ASN A 604 -4.79 4.38 -15.85
N PRO A 605 -5.09 4.13 -17.14
CA PRO A 605 -4.12 4.24 -18.26
C PRO A 605 -3.58 5.66 -18.49
N GLY A 606 -4.11 6.65 -17.78
CA GLY A 606 -3.87 8.08 -18.01
C GLY A 606 -4.97 8.76 -18.81
N GLN A 607 -4.87 10.08 -18.93
CA GLN A 607 -5.94 10.90 -19.47
C GLN A 607 -6.01 10.81 -20.99
N GLU A 608 -7.08 10.19 -21.48
CA GLU A 608 -7.37 10.14 -22.91
C GLU A 608 -7.55 11.55 -23.52
N PRO A 609 -7.03 11.77 -24.74
CA PRO A 609 -7.32 12.99 -25.49
C PRO A 609 -8.81 13.18 -25.76
N VAL A 610 -9.29 14.40 -25.55
CA VAL A 610 -10.68 14.79 -25.75
C VAL A 610 -10.87 15.32 -27.18
N PHE A 611 -11.85 14.77 -27.90
CA PHE A 611 -12.16 15.14 -29.28
C PHE A 611 -13.57 15.72 -29.41
N VAL A 612 -13.67 17.01 -29.74
CA VAL A 612 -14.94 17.75 -29.79
C VAL A 612 -15.12 18.42 -31.14
N LYS A 613 -16.32 18.35 -31.71
CA LYS A 613 -16.69 19.15 -32.90
C LYS A 613 -17.13 20.55 -32.45
N ASN A 614 -16.43 21.58 -32.90
CA ASN A 614 -16.78 22.97 -32.61
C ASN A 614 -16.90 23.76 -33.93
N GLY A 615 -18.13 24.01 -34.37
CA GLY A 615 -18.39 24.69 -35.64
C GLY A 615 -17.84 23.93 -36.85
N GLY A 616 -16.94 24.58 -37.60
CA GLY A 616 -16.32 24.05 -38.83
C GLY A 616 -14.98 23.36 -38.62
N VAL A 617 -14.61 23.06 -37.37
CA VAL A 617 -13.36 22.37 -37.01
C VAL A 617 -13.63 21.29 -35.97
N PHE A 618 -12.69 20.38 -35.80
CA PHE A 618 -12.59 19.55 -34.61
C PHE A 618 -11.46 20.06 -33.71
N GLU A 619 -11.72 20.07 -32.40
CA GLU A 619 -10.74 20.36 -31.37
C GLU A 619 -10.26 19.04 -30.76
N TYR A 620 -8.96 18.80 -30.81
CA TYR A 620 -8.30 17.62 -30.23
C TYR A 620 -7.40 18.07 -29.09
N THR A 621 -7.85 17.84 -27.86
CA THR A 621 -7.23 18.34 -26.64
C THR A 621 -6.54 17.21 -25.89
N HIS A 622 -5.27 17.38 -25.54
CA HIS A 622 -4.49 16.37 -24.81
C HIS A 622 -3.58 17.01 -23.76
N LEU A 623 -3.11 16.19 -22.82
CA LEU A 623 -2.05 16.58 -21.90
C LEU A 623 -0.68 16.54 -22.59
N PHE A 624 0.25 17.33 -22.06
CA PHE A 624 1.68 17.17 -22.30
C PHE A 624 2.46 17.56 -21.03
N ARG A 625 3.58 16.89 -20.79
CA ARG A 625 4.48 17.22 -19.69
C ARG A 625 5.16 18.56 -19.96
N ASN A 626 5.18 19.43 -18.96
CA ASN A 626 5.85 20.74 -19.04
C ASN A 626 7.22 20.76 -18.35
N ASP A 627 7.53 19.71 -17.60
CA ASP A 627 8.75 19.48 -16.84
C ASP A 627 9.75 18.57 -17.56
N ASP A 628 9.31 17.82 -18.58
CA ASP A 628 10.16 17.00 -19.45
C ASP A 628 10.16 17.53 -20.89
N THR A 629 11.20 18.28 -21.23
CA THR A 629 11.36 18.89 -22.56
C THR A 629 11.85 17.92 -23.63
N ASN A 630 12.21 16.69 -23.27
CA ASN A 630 12.67 15.69 -24.24
C ASN A 630 11.49 15.04 -24.98
N LEU A 631 10.31 14.96 -24.34
CA LEU A 631 9.12 14.38 -24.95
C LEU A 631 8.61 15.22 -26.14
N VAL A 632 8.38 14.53 -27.26
CA VAL A 632 7.81 15.13 -28.47
C VAL A 632 6.38 14.64 -28.66
N TYR A 633 5.43 15.59 -28.68
CA TYR A 633 4.01 15.33 -28.88
C TYR A 633 3.58 15.77 -30.28
N THR A 634 3.05 14.83 -31.08
CA THR A 634 2.61 15.11 -32.46
C THR A 634 1.20 14.58 -32.68
N VAL A 635 0.26 15.44 -33.06
CA VAL A 635 -1.07 15.01 -33.53
C VAL A 635 -0.99 14.68 -35.01
N GLN A 636 -1.45 13.49 -35.39
CA GLN A 636 -1.37 12.99 -36.76
C GLN A 636 -2.74 12.61 -37.30
N THR A 637 -2.91 12.72 -38.61
CA THR A 637 -4.12 12.33 -39.35
C THR A 637 -3.81 11.35 -40.48
N ARG A 638 -4.79 10.54 -40.89
CA ARG A 638 -4.76 9.78 -42.14
C ARG A 638 -6.17 9.46 -42.64
N GLN A 639 -6.36 9.22 -43.93
CA GLN A 639 -7.69 8.93 -44.51
C GLN A 639 -8.13 7.46 -44.36
N SER A 640 -7.21 6.52 -44.15
CA SER A 640 -7.52 5.08 -44.05
C SER A 640 -6.67 4.41 -42.98
N LEU A 641 -7.27 3.50 -42.20
CA LEU A 641 -6.53 2.68 -41.25
C LEU A 641 -5.68 1.58 -41.91
N VAL A 642 -5.95 1.27 -43.19
CA VAL A 642 -5.39 0.12 -43.91
C VAL A 642 -4.26 0.52 -44.85
N ILE A 643 -4.32 1.72 -45.46
CA ILE A 643 -3.37 2.18 -46.48
C ILE A 643 -3.03 3.66 -46.26
N GLY A 644 -1.75 4.01 -46.42
CA GLY A 644 -1.24 5.39 -46.37
C GLY A 644 -0.49 5.74 -45.08
N ASP A 645 0.31 6.80 -45.14
CA ASP A 645 1.12 7.29 -44.04
C ASP A 645 0.31 8.19 -43.10
N TRP A 646 0.73 8.25 -41.84
CA TRP A 646 0.26 9.26 -40.89
C TRP A 646 0.91 10.60 -41.23
N LEU A 647 0.10 11.65 -41.32
CA LEU A 647 0.52 13.01 -41.63
C LEU A 647 0.36 13.90 -40.41
N ASP A 648 1.40 14.66 -40.08
CA ASP A 648 1.35 15.61 -38.97
C ASP A 648 0.31 16.69 -39.25
N VAL A 649 -0.54 16.96 -38.28
CA VAL A 649 -1.49 18.07 -38.35
C VAL A 649 -0.70 19.36 -38.16
N GLY A 650 -0.76 20.27 -39.13
CA GLY A 650 -0.17 21.60 -39.01
C GLY A 650 -0.70 22.29 -37.74
N SER A 651 0.21 22.57 -36.81
CA SER A 651 -0.11 23.08 -35.48
C SER A 651 -0.66 24.51 -35.52
N THR A 652 -1.99 24.62 -35.59
CA THR A 652 -2.66 25.85 -35.14
C THR A 652 -3.04 25.64 -33.68
N ILE A 653 -2.16 26.08 -32.78
CA ILE A 653 -2.33 26.02 -31.33
C ILE A 653 -3.53 26.90 -30.96
N GLY A 654 -4.64 26.28 -30.53
CA GLY A 654 -5.85 27.00 -30.10
C GLY A 654 -5.72 27.68 -28.73
N GLY A 655 -4.71 27.27 -27.96
CA GLY A 655 -4.33 27.80 -26.65
C GLY A 655 -3.56 26.76 -25.83
N THR A 656 -2.65 27.21 -24.97
CA THR A 656 -2.07 26.42 -23.89
C THR A 656 -2.66 26.90 -22.57
N ASN A 657 -3.20 26.00 -21.76
CA ASN A 657 -3.66 26.34 -20.42
C ASN A 657 -2.61 25.83 -19.42
N VAL A 658 -1.97 26.76 -18.71
CA VAL A 658 -0.96 26.44 -17.68
C VAL A 658 -1.70 26.12 -16.39
N THR A 659 -1.66 24.86 -15.97
CA THR A 659 -2.41 24.37 -14.79
C THR A 659 -1.67 24.59 -13.47
N GLY A 660 -0.34 24.85 -13.53
CA GLY A 660 0.52 25.04 -12.37
C GLY A 660 1.12 23.75 -11.77
N GLY A 661 0.85 22.58 -12.34
CA GLY A 661 1.52 21.29 -12.03
C GLY A 661 2.37 20.77 -13.20
N ASP A 662 2.82 19.51 -13.14
CA ASP A 662 3.76 18.90 -14.11
C ASP A 662 3.20 18.76 -15.54
N TYR A 663 1.87 18.88 -15.70
CA TYR A 663 1.18 18.72 -16.97
C TYR A 663 0.46 19.99 -17.42
N ASN A 664 0.59 20.34 -18.69
CA ASN A 664 -0.21 21.36 -19.34
C ASN A 664 -1.21 20.74 -20.33
N VAL A 665 -2.23 21.52 -20.70
CA VAL A 665 -3.24 21.11 -21.70
C VAL A 665 -2.96 21.82 -23.02
N LEU A 666 -2.96 21.06 -24.13
CA LEU A 666 -2.79 21.54 -25.49
C LEU A 666 -4.00 21.18 -26.36
N THR A 667 -4.58 22.17 -27.05
CA THR A 667 -5.66 21.94 -28.03
C THR A 667 -5.17 22.17 -29.47
N ASN A 668 -5.29 21.12 -30.28
CA ASN A 668 -5.01 21.13 -31.71
C ASN A 668 -6.30 21.30 -32.52
N ILE A 669 -6.27 22.13 -33.55
CA ILE A 669 -7.41 22.36 -34.44
C ILE A 669 -7.26 21.48 -35.69
N ILE A 670 -8.28 20.69 -35.98
CA ILE A 670 -8.33 19.74 -37.09
C ILE A 670 -9.41 20.15 -38.09
N SER A 671 -9.05 20.19 -39.37
CA SER A 671 -9.93 20.58 -40.47
C SER A 671 -11.03 19.53 -40.73
N THR A 672 -12.24 19.99 -41.08
CA THR A 672 -13.35 19.12 -41.52
C THR A 672 -13.53 19.08 -43.04
N VAL A 673 -12.49 19.43 -43.81
CA VAL A 673 -12.58 19.50 -45.28
C VAL A 673 -12.63 18.11 -45.91
N GLU A 674 -12.01 17.12 -45.28
CA GLU A 674 -12.00 15.73 -45.76
C GLU A 674 -13.30 15.02 -45.38
N ASP A 675 -13.80 14.15 -46.28
CA ASP A 675 -15.02 13.37 -46.06
C ASP A 675 -14.88 12.37 -44.89
N ALA A 676 -13.66 11.88 -44.64
CA ALA A 676 -13.31 11.04 -43.48
C ALA A 676 -11.80 11.10 -43.18
N ALA A 677 -11.44 11.09 -41.90
CA ALA A 677 -10.06 10.95 -41.43
C ALA A 677 -10.02 10.25 -40.06
N PHE A 678 -8.89 9.59 -39.78
CA PHE A 678 -8.48 9.03 -38.50
C PHE A 678 -7.44 9.96 -37.88
N ILE A 679 -7.46 10.07 -36.56
CA ILE A 679 -6.60 10.97 -35.79
C ILE A 679 -5.92 10.16 -34.68
N ARG A 680 -4.66 10.48 -34.36
CA ARG A 680 -3.98 9.97 -33.16
C ARG A 680 -3.06 11.02 -32.56
N LEU A 681 -2.75 10.86 -31.28
CA LEU A 681 -1.59 11.46 -30.65
C LEU A 681 -0.41 10.48 -30.75
N LYS A 682 0.76 11.00 -31.11
CA LYS A 682 2.03 10.28 -31.05
C LYS A 682 2.89 10.98 -29.99
N VAL A 683 3.37 10.22 -29.02
CA VAL A 683 4.35 10.67 -28.03
C VAL A 683 5.65 9.91 -28.28
N GLU A 684 6.77 10.63 -28.28
CA GLU A 684 8.11 10.04 -28.46
C GLU A 684 9.05 10.56 -27.38
N ASN A 685 9.85 9.66 -26.81
CA ASN A 685 11.07 10.01 -26.10
C ASN A 685 12.28 9.72 -27.04
N PRO A 686 12.93 10.75 -27.63
CA PRO A 686 13.87 10.60 -28.75
C PRO A 686 15.20 9.90 -28.46
#